data_AF-A0A7G1H3D8-F1
#
_entry.id   AF-A0A7G1H3D8-F1
#
_cell.length_a   1.000
_cell.length_b   1.000
_cell.length_c   1.000
_cell.angle_alpha   90.00
_cell.angle_beta   90.00
_cell.angle_gamma   90.00
#
_symmetry.space_group_name_H-M   'P 1'
#
loop_
_entity.id
_entity.type
_entity.pdbx_description
1 polymer ?
#
loop_
_entity_poly.entity_id
_entity_poly.type
_entity_poly.pdbx_seq_one_letter_code
_entity_poly.pdbx_strand_id
1 'polypeptide(L)'
;MSDLFLNIIRKSIAAILILFPISSLAEDFSSYLLNGKNSLNKNDYENAISQLSTAYEKLPILGDYALFWRAKAYEDMGNIDKAITDLRMIKERFKDSPLIKNVRIKEIELIQKNSEDRNQKSEVRKLLEEFIKDYPSELSIKYAYASLLKENGEIEKAKKIFKEIYVLVSPLSKNALHELSNSDITAEDLIKKGENLNRAWMFNETEKYMRQALQKIIEDKNQETSSIRNQILEKLAYSIFRQKRYKEAAEIYKELNNRYWRARSVFRAGDMETFESELQELIKTRDKRVASILIAYGSKQRRDGNTEKALEIFNNTLARYPSAKEDALWAKGWTYYLSGDYKNALEIFSQLHQTYGDSKYLYWKNKCLAYMGNEPSVMNYTVPHRDYYGFLSMLKNSPDKNVITRSNSDKVIHKDEIPRSAGNDRLDQSASAHYISHAYERVDILIRLGLNNEAILELKHMAKKNPDHNRLIYISSQLKKLGIYNISVNLITKIQYNEKIHDLFYPMAFQQDVEEAARKNNIDPLLIMSIMREESRFNINALSIAGAVGLMQLMPSTANKYDRHVKITLKNTNQLYEPKTNILIGSYYLKHLIKNFKSLPLAIAAYNAGEEIVREWLKKGSYNTVDEFIEDIPYDETRNYVKRVLTTYFEYMRTSRDVDIALTKKYIGDL
;
A
#
# COMPACT_ATOMS: atom_id res chain seq x y z
N MET A 1 -75.27 -6.23 -8.55
CA MET A 1 -74.74 -6.89 -7.33
C MET A 1 -73.46 -7.72 -7.60
N SER A 2 -72.73 -7.46 -8.70
CA SER A 2 -71.54 -8.24 -9.12
C SER A 2 -70.20 -7.51 -8.97
N ASP A 3 -70.18 -6.18 -8.90
CA ASP A 3 -68.90 -5.42 -8.88
C ASP A 3 -68.36 -5.13 -7.47
N LEU A 4 -69.19 -5.22 -6.43
CA LEU A 4 -68.74 -5.03 -5.05
C LEU A 4 -68.03 -6.28 -4.50
N PHE A 5 -68.39 -7.48 -4.97
CA PHE A 5 -67.82 -8.76 -4.51
C PHE A 5 -66.45 -9.05 -5.14
N LEU A 6 -66.24 -8.67 -6.41
CA LEU A 6 -64.93 -8.81 -7.07
C LEU A 6 -63.86 -7.85 -6.51
N ASN A 7 -64.25 -6.66 -6.05
CA ASN A 7 -63.32 -5.70 -5.46
C ASN A 7 -62.86 -6.08 -4.04
N ILE A 8 -63.69 -6.80 -3.28
CA ILE A 8 -63.31 -7.31 -1.95
C ILE A 8 -62.37 -8.52 -2.06
N ILE A 9 -62.54 -9.38 -3.08
CA ILE A 9 -61.62 -10.50 -3.34
C ILE A 9 -60.25 -10.01 -3.86
N ARG A 10 -60.21 -8.99 -4.74
CA ARG A 10 -58.94 -8.39 -5.20
C ARG A 10 -58.18 -7.65 -4.10
N LYS A 11 -58.87 -7.01 -3.16
CA LYS A 11 -58.22 -6.36 -1.99
C LYS A 11 -57.80 -7.36 -0.91
N SER A 12 -58.46 -8.52 -0.82
CA SER A 12 -58.11 -9.56 0.17
C SER A 12 -56.92 -10.43 -0.28
N ILE A 13 -56.74 -10.65 -1.60
CA ILE A 13 -55.55 -11.35 -2.12
C ILE A 13 -54.30 -10.46 -2.09
N ALA A 14 -54.45 -9.14 -2.18
CA ALA A 14 -53.36 -8.18 -2.00
C ALA A 14 -52.95 -7.97 -0.53
N ALA A 15 -53.78 -8.40 0.44
CA ALA A 15 -53.53 -8.22 1.87
C ALA A 15 -53.10 -9.50 2.62
N ILE A 16 -53.08 -10.67 1.98
CA ILE A 16 -52.66 -11.96 2.57
C ILE A 16 -51.27 -12.42 2.06
N LEU A 17 -50.52 -11.53 1.40
CA LEU A 17 -49.10 -11.72 1.07
C LEU A 17 -48.17 -10.80 1.88
N ILE A 18 -48.64 -10.29 3.00
CA ILE A 18 -47.86 -9.51 3.95
C ILE A 18 -47.96 -10.23 5.30
N LEU A 19 -46.97 -11.09 5.56
CA LEU A 19 -46.58 -11.76 6.81
C LEU A 19 -46.13 -13.22 6.56
N PHE A 20 -45.29 -13.41 5.55
CA PHE A 20 -44.30 -14.50 5.59
C PHE A 20 -42.93 -13.86 5.42
N PRO A 21 -41.92 -14.29 6.19
CA PRO A 21 -40.62 -13.67 6.13
C PRO A 21 -40.03 -13.99 4.74
N ILE A 22 -39.84 -12.95 3.93
CA ILE A 22 -39.16 -12.98 2.61
C ILE A 22 -37.78 -13.66 2.72
N SER A 23 -37.21 -13.74 3.92
CA SER A 23 -35.97 -14.46 4.20
C SER A 23 -36.03 -15.96 3.93
N SER A 24 -37.17 -16.64 4.13
CA SER A 24 -37.29 -18.10 4.02
C SER A 24 -37.37 -18.64 2.58
N LEU A 25 -38.00 -17.90 1.66
CA LEU A 25 -38.10 -18.27 0.24
C LEU A 25 -36.81 -17.96 -0.53
N ALA A 26 -36.12 -16.86 -0.18
CA ALA A 26 -34.82 -16.53 -0.76
C ALA A 26 -33.72 -17.51 -0.32
N GLU A 27 -33.83 -18.06 0.90
CA GLU A 27 -32.94 -19.13 1.40
C GLU A 27 -33.02 -20.38 0.51
N ASP A 28 -34.22 -20.79 0.12
CA ASP A 28 -34.44 -22.00 -0.70
C ASP A 28 -33.85 -21.85 -2.12
N PHE A 29 -34.03 -20.70 -2.78
CA PHE A 29 -33.53 -20.51 -4.15
C PHE A 29 -32.02 -20.30 -4.24
N SER A 30 -31.40 -19.71 -3.21
CA SER A 30 -29.95 -19.52 -3.16
C SER A 30 -29.16 -20.83 -3.07
N SER A 31 -29.81 -21.90 -2.57
CA SER A 31 -29.23 -23.23 -2.48
C SER A 31 -28.89 -23.84 -3.85
N TYR A 32 -29.72 -23.60 -4.89
CA TYR A 32 -29.47 -24.09 -6.26
C TYR A 32 -28.16 -23.55 -6.82
N LEU A 33 -27.83 -22.28 -6.54
CA LEU A 33 -26.59 -21.67 -6.99
C LEU A 33 -25.37 -22.38 -6.36
N LEU A 34 -25.41 -22.63 -5.05
CA LEU A 34 -24.35 -23.31 -4.31
C LEU A 34 -24.24 -24.79 -4.73
N ASN A 35 -25.38 -25.50 -4.83
CA ASN A 35 -25.43 -26.89 -5.27
C ASN A 35 -24.90 -27.05 -6.70
N GLY A 36 -25.25 -26.15 -7.60
CA GLY A 36 -24.74 -26.10 -8.95
C GLY A 36 -23.21 -25.91 -9.00
N LYS A 37 -22.68 -24.97 -8.22
CA LYS A 37 -21.23 -24.77 -8.09
C LYS A 37 -20.52 -25.99 -7.49
N ASN A 38 -21.10 -26.60 -6.46
CA ASN A 38 -20.54 -27.80 -5.84
C ASN A 38 -20.53 -28.99 -6.79
N SER A 39 -21.57 -29.15 -7.61
CA SER A 39 -21.66 -30.19 -8.64
C SER A 39 -20.60 -29.95 -9.72
N LEU A 40 -20.44 -28.71 -10.18
CA LEU A 40 -19.38 -28.32 -11.11
C LEU A 40 -17.98 -28.67 -10.56
N ASN A 41 -17.70 -28.33 -9.30
CA ASN A 41 -16.41 -28.64 -8.67
C ASN A 41 -16.16 -30.15 -8.49
N LYS A 42 -17.23 -30.96 -8.48
CA LYS A 42 -17.18 -32.43 -8.42
C LYS A 42 -17.18 -33.08 -9.80
N ASN A 43 -17.16 -32.29 -10.88
CA ASN A 43 -17.28 -32.73 -12.27
C ASN A 43 -18.63 -33.44 -12.57
N ASP A 44 -19.66 -33.19 -11.78
CA ASP A 44 -21.04 -33.63 -12.04
C ASP A 44 -21.75 -32.57 -12.88
N TYR A 45 -21.43 -32.54 -14.18
CA TYR A 45 -21.79 -31.44 -15.07
C TYR A 45 -23.28 -31.39 -15.41
N GLU A 46 -23.95 -32.53 -15.54
CA GLU A 46 -25.40 -32.57 -15.84
C GLU A 46 -26.21 -31.96 -14.69
N ASN A 47 -25.89 -32.37 -13.46
CA ASN A 47 -26.50 -31.81 -12.26
C ASN A 47 -26.12 -30.34 -12.08
N ALA A 48 -24.86 -29.97 -12.35
CA ALA A 48 -24.44 -28.57 -12.33
C ALA A 48 -25.30 -27.74 -13.30
N ILE A 49 -25.50 -28.20 -14.54
CA ILE A 49 -26.33 -27.50 -15.54
C ILE A 49 -27.77 -27.39 -15.06
N SER A 50 -28.36 -28.46 -14.53
CA SER A 50 -29.72 -28.46 -14.01
C SER A 50 -29.90 -27.42 -12.89
N GLN A 51 -29.08 -27.52 -11.84
CA GLN A 51 -29.11 -26.64 -10.68
C GLN A 51 -28.85 -25.17 -11.06
N LEU A 52 -27.85 -24.90 -11.91
CA LEU A 52 -27.50 -23.54 -12.33
C LEU A 52 -28.56 -22.94 -13.25
N SER A 53 -29.29 -23.76 -14.02
CA SER A 53 -30.43 -23.28 -14.81
C SER A 53 -31.58 -22.86 -13.89
N THR A 54 -31.91 -23.65 -12.88
CA THR A 54 -32.90 -23.27 -11.87
C THR A 54 -32.46 -22.02 -11.10
N ALA A 55 -31.18 -21.94 -10.72
CA ALA A 55 -30.64 -20.75 -10.06
C ALA A 55 -30.75 -19.50 -10.94
N TYR A 56 -30.47 -19.60 -12.24
CA TYR A 56 -30.63 -18.49 -13.18
C TYR A 56 -32.08 -17.99 -13.25
N GLU A 57 -33.06 -18.91 -13.27
CA GLU A 57 -34.48 -18.58 -13.35
C GLU A 57 -35.05 -18.02 -12.04
N LYS A 58 -34.65 -18.60 -10.90
CA LYS A 58 -35.24 -18.31 -9.59
C LYS A 58 -34.46 -17.26 -8.79
N LEU A 59 -33.18 -17.04 -9.10
CA LEU A 59 -32.29 -16.08 -8.45
C LEU A 59 -31.60 -15.17 -9.50
N PRO A 60 -32.38 -14.36 -10.25
CA PRO A 60 -31.83 -13.54 -11.33
C PRO A 60 -30.79 -12.52 -10.86
N ILE A 61 -30.85 -12.11 -9.58
CA ILE A 61 -29.89 -11.18 -8.98
C ILE A 61 -28.46 -11.72 -8.97
N LEU A 62 -28.23 -13.04 -9.03
CA LEU A 62 -26.91 -13.68 -9.21
C LEU A 62 -26.86 -14.51 -10.50
N GLY A 63 -27.72 -14.19 -11.47
CA GLY A 63 -27.85 -14.94 -12.71
C GLY A 63 -26.57 -14.94 -13.56
N ASP A 64 -25.73 -13.92 -13.45
CA ASP A 64 -24.41 -13.87 -14.09
C ASP A 64 -23.45 -14.95 -13.57
N TYR A 65 -23.41 -15.22 -12.26
CA TYR A 65 -22.63 -16.34 -11.72
C TYR A 65 -23.21 -17.68 -12.18
N ALA A 66 -24.53 -17.83 -12.16
CA ALA A 66 -25.21 -19.05 -12.61
C ALA A 66 -24.85 -19.37 -14.07
N LEU A 67 -25.00 -18.40 -14.98
CA LEU A 67 -24.63 -18.54 -16.39
C LEU A 67 -23.12 -18.79 -16.56
N PHE A 68 -22.26 -18.09 -15.80
CA PHE A 68 -20.81 -18.25 -15.96
C PHE A 68 -20.34 -19.65 -15.56
N TRP A 69 -20.88 -20.22 -14.48
CA TRP A 69 -20.57 -21.58 -14.07
C TRP A 69 -21.23 -22.62 -14.97
N ARG A 70 -22.42 -22.34 -15.49
CA ARG A 70 -23.09 -23.23 -16.44
C ARG A 70 -22.33 -23.28 -17.77
N ALA A 71 -21.79 -22.15 -18.22
CA ALA A 71 -20.90 -22.11 -19.38
C ALA A 71 -19.66 -22.99 -19.20
N LYS A 72 -19.08 -23.04 -18.00
CA LYS A 72 -17.96 -23.97 -17.68
C LYS A 72 -18.39 -25.43 -17.73
N ALA A 73 -19.55 -25.77 -17.16
CA ALA A 73 -20.09 -27.12 -17.25
C ALA A 73 -20.34 -27.54 -18.71
N TYR A 74 -20.90 -26.64 -19.53
CA TYR A 74 -21.08 -26.89 -20.96
C TYR A 74 -19.76 -27.09 -21.70
N GLU A 75 -18.75 -26.26 -21.42
CA GLU A 75 -17.41 -26.45 -21.99
C GLU A 75 -16.83 -27.82 -21.66
N ASP A 76 -16.88 -28.24 -20.40
CA ASP A 76 -16.31 -29.52 -19.96
C ASP A 76 -17.07 -30.72 -20.57
N MET A 77 -18.35 -30.54 -20.91
CA MET A 77 -19.14 -31.53 -21.67
C MET A 77 -18.96 -31.43 -23.20
N GLY A 78 -18.11 -30.53 -23.70
CA GLY A 78 -17.90 -30.30 -25.15
C GLY A 78 -19.01 -29.51 -25.84
N ASN A 79 -19.98 -28.96 -25.11
CA ASN A 79 -21.07 -28.15 -25.64
C ASN A 79 -20.67 -26.67 -25.81
N ILE A 80 -19.71 -26.40 -26.69
CA ILE A 80 -19.07 -25.07 -26.83
C ILE A 80 -20.06 -23.96 -27.22
N ASP A 81 -21.00 -24.22 -28.12
CA ASP A 81 -21.99 -23.21 -28.55
C ASP A 81 -22.89 -22.74 -27.41
N LYS A 82 -23.29 -23.66 -26.52
CA LYS A 82 -24.07 -23.32 -25.33
C LYS A 82 -23.24 -22.51 -24.34
N ALA A 83 -21.97 -22.85 -24.16
CA ALA A 83 -21.06 -22.09 -23.31
C ALA A 83 -20.89 -20.64 -23.82
N ILE A 84 -20.64 -20.45 -25.12
CA ILE A 84 -20.53 -19.12 -25.73
C ILE A 84 -21.85 -18.34 -25.61
N THR A 85 -22.98 -19.00 -25.80
CA THR A 85 -24.31 -18.40 -25.65
C THR A 85 -24.50 -17.84 -24.24
N ASP A 86 -24.19 -18.62 -23.20
CA ASP A 86 -24.28 -18.18 -21.81
C ASP A 86 -23.35 -16.99 -21.53
N LEU A 87 -22.10 -17.02 -22.04
CA LEU A 87 -21.16 -15.91 -21.89
C LEU A 87 -21.65 -14.61 -22.55
N ARG A 88 -22.22 -14.71 -23.77
CA ARG A 88 -22.79 -13.55 -24.48
C ARG A 88 -24.01 -13.00 -23.76
N MET A 89 -24.88 -13.87 -23.23
CA MET A 89 -26.00 -13.44 -22.39
C MET A 89 -25.54 -12.65 -21.16
N ILE A 90 -24.41 -13.01 -20.54
CA ILE A 90 -23.87 -12.24 -19.41
C ILE A 90 -23.49 -10.84 -19.84
N LYS A 91 -22.74 -10.69 -20.95
CA LYS A 91 -22.33 -9.38 -21.48
C LYS A 91 -23.52 -8.49 -21.83
N GLU A 92 -24.60 -9.07 -22.34
CA GLU A 92 -25.80 -8.34 -22.74
C GLU A 92 -26.66 -7.91 -21.55
N ARG A 93 -26.92 -8.83 -20.62
CA ARG A 93 -27.89 -8.66 -19.53
C ARG A 93 -27.28 -8.13 -18.23
N PHE A 94 -25.99 -8.33 -18.00
CA PHE A 94 -25.31 -8.01 -16.74
C PHE A 94 -24.07 -7.13 -16.95
N LYS A 95 -24.22 -6.01 -17.65
CA LYS A 95 -23.12 -5.09 -18.02
C LYS A 95 -22.28 -4.57 -16.85
N ASP A 96 -22.89 -4.47 -15.66
CA ASP A 96 -22.24 -4.04 -14.43
C ASP A 96 -21.69 -5.19 -13.56
N SER A 97 -21.72 -6.43 -14.07
CA SER A 97 -21.19 -7.58 -13.34
C SER A 97 -19.68 -7.47 -13.14
N PRO A 98 -19.14 -7.84 -11.97
CA PRO A 98 -17.70 -7.92 -11.80
C PRO A 98 -17.06 -9.06 -12.62
N LEU A 99 -17.87 -9.96 -13.21
CA LEU A 99 -17.41 -11.06 -14.06
C LEU A 99 -17.11 -10.62 -15.49
N ILE A 100 -17.52 -9.44 -15.95
CA ILE A 100 -17.43 -9.05 -17.37
C ILE A 100 -16.02 -9.23 -17.96
N LYS A 101 -14.98 -8.86 -17.20
CA LYS A 101 -13.60 -9.09 -17.63
C LYS A 101 -13.31 -10.60 -17.84
N ASN A 102 -13.68 -11.43 -16.88
CA ASN A 102 -13.45 -12.88 -16.93
C ASN A 102 -14.29 -13.55 -18.03
N VAL A 103 -15.52 -13.09 -18.23
CA VAL A 103 -16.43 -13.56 -19.29
C VAL A 103 -15.82 -13.33 -20.67
N ARG A 104 -15.29 -12.13 -20.93
CA ARG A 104 -14.64 -11.82 -22.21
C ARG A 104 -13.37 -12.65 -22.43
N ILE A 105 -12.54 -12.82 -21.40
CA ILE A 105 -11.36 -13.71 -21.48
C ILE A 105 -11.80 -15.13 -21.82
N LYS A 106 -12.82 -15.65 -21.14
CA LYS A 106 -13.30 -17.02 -21.34
C LYS A 106 -13.90 -17.24 -22.73
N GLU A 107 -14.65 -16.27 -23.25
CA GLU A 107 -15.19 -16.32 -24.60
C GLU A 107 -14.07 -16.37 -25.65
N ILE A 108 -13.04 -15.53 -25.50
CA ILE A 108 -11.86 -15.54 -26.37
C ILE A 108 -11.18 -16.90 -26.33
N GLU A 109 -10.95 -17.46 -25.13
CA GLU A 109 -10.33 -18.78 -24.95
C GLU A 109 -11.14 -19.90 -25.65
N LEU A 110 -12.46 -19.90 -25.49
CA LEU A 110 -13.34 -20.91 -26.08
C LEU A 110 -13.33 -20.85 -27.61
N ILE A 111 -13.49 -19.66 -28.19
CA ILE A 111 -13.50 -19.52 -29.65
C ILE A 111 -12.11 -19.87 -30.20
N GLN A 112 -11.03 -19.41 -29.55
CA GLN A 112 -9.67 -19.68 -30.00
C GLN A 112 -9.33 -21.18 -29.97
N LYS A 113 -9.71 -21.91 -28.92
CA LYS A 113 -9.45 -23.37 -28.81
C LYS A 113 -10.19 -24.19 -29.86
N ASN A 114 -11.34 -23.72 -30.32
CA ASN A 114 -12.21 -24.41 -31.29
C ASN A 114 -12.19 -23.75 -32.68
N SER A 115 -11.21 -22.87 -32.95
CA SER A 115 -11.11 -22.17 -34.23
C SER A 115 -10.52 -23.08 -35.31
N GLU A 116 -11.39 -23.68 -36.13
CA GLU A 116 -10.99 -24.51 -37.28
C GLU A 116 -10.96 -23.72 -38.60
N ASP A 117 -11.76 -22.65 -38.72
CA ASP A 117 -11.90 -21.88 -39.95
C ASP A 117 -11.38 -20.43 -39.88
N ARG A 118 -11.30 -19.76 -41.03
CA ARG A 118 -10.81 -18.37 -41.14
C ARG A 118 -11.75 -17.34 -40.48
N ASN A 119 -13.05 -17.62 -40.41
CA ASN A 119 -14.04 -16.68 -39.87
C ASN A 119 -13.91 -16.60 -38.34
N GLN A 120 -13.75 -17.74 -37.67
CA GLN A 120 -13.55 -17.82 -36.22
C GLN A 120 -12.23 -17.13 -35.81
N LYS A 121 -11.15 -17.32 -36.58
CA LYS A 121 -9.87 -16.61 -36.35
C LYS A 121 -10.02 -15.09 -36.48
N SER A 122 -10.84 -14.62 -37.42
CA SER A 122 -11.17 -13.19 -37.58
C SER A 122 -11.98 -12.65 -36.39
N GLU A 123 -12.92 -13.44 -35.87
CA GLU A 123 -13.69 -13.09 -34.67
C GLU A 123 -12.79 -12.96 -33.43
N VAL A 124 -11.93 -13.94 -33.17
CA VAL A 124 -10.97 -13.91 -32.04
C VAL A 124 -10.11 -12.66 -32.10
N ARG A 125 -9.60 -12.31 -33.28
CA ARG A 125 -8.83 -11.08 -33.49
C ARG A 125 -9.61 -9.85 -33.04
N LYS A 126 -10.86 -9.69 -33.49
CA LYS A 126 -11.71 -8.56 -33.13
C LYS A 126 -11.96 -8.49 -31.63
N LEU A 127 -12.27 -9.63 -31.00
CA LEU A 127 -12.49 -9.69 -29.55
C LEU A 127 -11.25 -9.30 -28.75
N LEU A 128 -10.06 -9.75 -29.18
CA LEU A 128 -8.78 -9.36 -28.59
C LEU A 128 -8.50 -7.86 -28.73
N GLU A 129 -8.72 -7.30 -29.94
CA GLU A 129 -8.57 -5.86 -30.20
C GLU A 129 -9.48 -5.02 -29.30
N GLU A 130 -10.77 -5.37 -29.21
CA GLU A 130 -11.73 -4.71 -28.32
C GLU A 130 -11.34 -4.87 -26.84
N PHE A 131 -10.84 -6.04 -26.44
CA PHE A 131 -10.43 -6.29 -25.06
C PHE A 131 -9.25 -5.42 -24.65
N ILE A 132 -8.21 -5.35 -25.49
CA ILE A 132 -7.00 -4.56 -25.19
C ILE A 132 -7.31 -3.06 -25.17
N LYS A 133 -8.29 -2.60 -25.96
CA LYS A 133 -8.78 -1.22 -25.92
C LYS A 133 -9.36 -0.88 -24.55
N ASP A 134 -10.19 -1.76 -23.99
CA ASP A 134 -10.86 -1.52 -22.71
C ASP A 134 -9.96 -1.85 -21.50
N TYR A 135 -9.01 -2.77 -21.67
CA TYR A 135 -8.10 -3.26 -20.64
C TYR A 135 -6.63 -3.23 -21.08
N PRO A 136 -6.05 -2.05 -21.37
CA PRO A 136 -4.70 -1.94 -21.92
C PRO A 136 -3.57 -2.42 -20.99
N SER A 137 -3.88 -2.62 -19.70
CA SER A 137 -2.95 -3.14 -18.69
C SER A 137 -2.89 -4.66 -18.62
N GLU A 138 -3.77 -5.38 -19.32
CA GLU A 138 -3.81 -6.86 -19.32
C GLU A 138 -2.79 -7.42 -20.31
N LEU A 139 -1.55 -7.52 -19.84
CA LEU A 139 -0.40 -7.87 -20.67
C LEU A 139 -0.48 -9.27 -21.27
N SER A 140 -1.13 -10.24 -20.61
CA SER A 140 -1.29 -11.61 -21.13
C SER A 140 -2.14 -11.64 -22.40
N ILE A 141 -3.26 -10.90 -22.40
CA ILE A 141 -4.14 -10.80 -23.58
C ILE A 141 -3.46 -9.98 -24.68
N LYS A 142 -2.74 -8.92 -24.30
CA LYS A 142 -1.92 -8.15 -25.23
C LYS A 142 -0.84 -9.00 -25.92
N TYR A 143 -0.22 -9.92 -25.18
CA TYR A 143 0.74 -10.89 -25.71
C TYR A 143 0.07 -11.90 -26.64
N ALA A 144 -1.09 -12.45 -26.26
CA ALA A 144 -1.85 -13.39 -27.09
C ALA A 144 -2.25 -12.75 -28.43
N TYR A 145 -2.68 -11.49 -28.42
CA TYR A 145 -2.99 -10.73 -29.64
C TYR A 145 -1.75 -10.51 -30.52
N ALA A 146 -0.60 -10.16 -29.95
CA ALA A 146 0.65 -10.05 -30.69
C ALA A 146 1.07 -11.38 -31.33
N SER A 147 0.88 -12.49 -30.60
CA SER A 147 1.17 -13.84 -31.10
C SER A 147 0.27 -14.19 -32.29
N LEU A 148 -1.03 -13.88 -32.20
CA LEU A 148 -1.97 -14.09 -33.30
C LEU A 148 -1.63 -13.24 -34.54
N LEU A 149 -1.22 -11.98 -34.36
CA LEU A 149 -0.77 -11.13 -35.47
C LEU A 149 0.46 -11.72 -36.16
N LYS A 150 1.41 -12.26 -35.39
CA LYS A 150 2.61 -12.92 -35.91
C LYS A 150 2.24 -14.17 -36.72
N GLU A 151 1.36 -15.03 -36.20
CA GLU A 151 0.86 -16.23 -36.88
C GLU A 151 0.17 -15.91 -38.21
N ASN A 152 -0.55 -14.78 -38.27
CA ASN A 152 -1.23 -14.31 -39.48
C ASN A 152 -0.31 -13.54 -40.46
N GLY A 153 1.02 -13.48 -40.19
CA GLY A 153 2.00 -12.83 -41.05
C GLY A 153 2.14 -11.31 -40.86
N GLU A 154 1.43 -10.70 -39.91
CA GLU A 154 1.53 -9.27 -39.57
C GLU A 154 2.71 -9.00 -38.61
N ILE A 155 3.90 -9.45 -38.99
CA ILE A 155 5.11 -9.52 -38.15
C ILE A 155 5.46 -8.16 -37.53
N GLU A 156 5.45 -7.08 -38.32
CA GLU A 156 5.86 -5.74 -37.82
C GLU A 156 4.88 -5.17 -36.79
N LYS A 157 3.57 -5.46 -36.93
CA LYS A 157 2.58 -5.08 -35.91
C LYS A 157 2.78 -5.89 -34.63
N ALA A 158 3.05 -7.19 -34.75
CA ALA A 158 3.33 -8.05 -33.61
C ALA A 158 4.58 -7.57 -32.85
N LYS A 159 5.69 -7.30 -33.56
CA LYS A 159 6.93 -6.76 -32.98
C LYS A 159 6.70 -5.47 -32.22
N LYS A 160 5.90 -4.53 -32.75
CA LYS A 160 5.56 -3.29 -32.04
C LYS A 160 4.92 -3.58 -30.68
N ILE A 161 3.98 -4.53 -30.62
CA ILE A 161 3.31 -4.90 -29.37
C ILE A 161 4.27 -5.64 -28.42
N PHE A 162 5.09 -6.55 -28.92
CA PHE A 162 6.11 -7.22 -28.10
C PHE A 162 7.10 -6.22 -27.50
N LYS A 163 7.52 -5.19 -28.25
CA LYS A 163 8.34 -4.09 -27.72
C LYS A 163 7.65 -3.32 -26.60
N GLU A 164 6.37 -3.00 -26.77
CA GLU A 164 5.56 -2.35 -25.72
C GLU A 164 5.48 -3.18 -24.44
N ILE A 165 5.41 -4.51 -24.54
CA ILE A 165 5.43 -5.42 -23.37
C ILE A 165 6.85 -5.53 -22.78
N TYR A 166 7.86 -5.64 -23.64
CA TYR A 166 9.27 -5.78 -23.27
C TYR A 166 9.75 -4.64 -22.37
N VAL A 167 9.40 -3.39 -22.70
CA VAL A 167 9.87 -2.23 -21.93
C VAL A 167 9.29 -2.15 -20.52
N LEU A 168 8.18 -2.85 -20.23
CA LEU A 168 7.52 -2.82 -18.92
C LEU A 168 8.24 -3.70 -17.88
N VAL A 169 8.03 -3.41 -16.60
CA VAL A 169 8.49 -4.27 -15.48
C VAL A 169 7.41 -5.32 -15.24
N SER A 170 7.48 -6.44 -15.95
CA SER A 170 6.51 -7.55 -15.84
C SER A 170 7.18 -8.91 -16.10
N PRO A 171 6.59 -10.02 -15.63
CA PRO A 171 7.06 -11.36 -15.98
C PRO A 171 7.07 -11.63 -17.50
N LEU A 172 6.09 -11.08 -18.22
CA LEU A 172 5.97 -11.23 -19.68
C LEU A 172 7.01 -10.43 -20.47
N SER A 173 7.73 -9.51 -19.83
CA SER A 173 8.82 -8.78 -20.49
C SER A 173 9.91 -9.73 -21.04
N LYS A 174 10.23 -10.80 -20.30
CA LYS A 174 11.20 -11.82 -20.76
C LYS A 174 10.65 -12.63 -21.93
N ASN A 175 9.37 -13.01 -21.87
CA ASN A 175 8.71 -13.73 -22.97
C ASN A 175 8.70 -12.87 -24.24
N ALA A 176 8.31 -11.60 -24.13
CA ALA A 176 8.29 -10.69 -25.27
C ALA A 176 9.69 -10.44 -25.86
N LEU A 177 10.74 -10.50 -25.04
CA LEU A 177 12.12 -10.43 -25.51
C LEU A 177 12.48 -11.66 -26.38
N HIS A 178 12.00 -12.85 -26.06
CA HIS A 178 12.22 -14.05 -26.89
C HIS A 178 11.55 -13.97 -28.27
N GLU A 179 10.55 -13.10 -28.41
CA GLU A 179 9.85 -12.85 -29.68
C GLU A 179 10.52 -11.76 -30.53
N LEU A 180 11.59 -11.13 -30.03
CA LEU A 180 12.31 -10.04 -30.66
C LEU A 180 13.76 -10.43 -30.94
N SER A 181 14.29 -9.96 -32.08
CA SER A 181 15.72 -10.06 -32.39
C SER A 181 16.50 -8.86 -31.82
N ASN A 182 17.83 -8.99 -31.72
CA ASN A 182 18.69 -7.88 -31.29
C ASN A 182 18.58 -6.63 -32.19
N SER A 183 18.23 -6.81 -33.47
CA SER A 183 17.99 -5.71 -34.41
C SER A 183 16.64 -5.01 -34.19
N ASP A 184 15.66 -5.67 -33.57
CA ASP A 184 14.34 -5.06 -33.30
C ASP A 184 14.38 -4.10 -32.09
N ILE A 185 15.38 -4.26 -31.20
CA ILE A 185 15.55 -3.49 -29.96
C ILE A 185 16.42 -2.26 -30.25
N THR A 186 15.83 -1.08 -30.14
CA THR A 186 16.52 0.20 -30.35
C THR A 186 17.11 0.74 -29.04
N ALA A 187 17.99 1.73 -29.13
CA ALA A 187 18.44 2.47 -27.96
C ALA A 187 17.26 3.09 -27.16
N GLU A 188 16.24 3.59 -27.86
CA GLU A 188 15.04 4.16 -27.25
C GLU A 188 14.27 3.12 -26.41
N ASP A 189 14.17 1.87 -26.88
CA ASP A 189 13.53 0.79 -26.11
C ASP A 189 14.30 0.48 -24.83
N LEU A 190 15.65 0.45 -24.91
CA LEU A 190 16.52 0.22 -23.77
C LEU A 190 16.42 1.36 -22.74
N ILE A 191 16.34 2.61 -23.21
CA ILE A 191 16.10 3.79 -22.36
C ILE A 191 14.75 3.64 -21.64
N LYS A 192 13.66 3.41 -22.38
CA LYS A 192 12.31 3.22 -21.81
C LYS A 192 12.28 2.08 -20.78
N LYS A 193 12.94 0.96 -21.09
CA LYS A 193 13.09 -0.16 -20.16
C LYS A 193 13.82 0.25 -18.89
N GLY A 194 14.98 0.89 -19.01
CA GLY A 194 15.78 1.35 -17.88
C GLY A 194 15.05 2.40 -17.03
N GLU A 195 14.25 3.28 -17.63
CA GLU A 195 13.40 4.24 -16.93
C GLU A 195 12.27 3.56 -16.16
N ASN A 196 11.60 2.58 -16.76
CA ASN A 196 10.57 1.78 -16.08
C ASN A 196 11.17 1.02 -14.90
N LEU A 197 12.37 0.46 -15.06
CA LEU A 197 13.12 -0.17 -13.97
C LEU A 197 13.52 0.83 -12.89
N ASN A 198 13.92 2.06 -13.25
CA ASN A 198 14.25 3.12 -12.30
C ASN A 198 13.03 3.53 -11.48
N ARG A 199 11.85 3.65 -12.12
CA ARG A 199 10.56 3.92 -11.46
C ARG A 199 10.10 2.77 -10.57
N ALA A 200 10.47 1.53 -10.93
CA ALA A 200 10.32 0.35 -10.09
C ALA A 200 11.50 0.15 -9.12
N TRP A 201 12.43 1.11 -9.06
CA TRP A 201 13.59 1.16 -8.17
C TRP A 201 14.52 -0.07 -8.28
N MET A 202 14.51 -0.73 -9.43
CA MET A 202 15.36 -1.86 -9.79
C MET A 202 16.71 -1.35 -10.33
N PHE A 203 17.49 -0.66 -9.49
CA PHE A 203 18.64 0.13 -9.91
C PHE A 203 19.76 -0.67 -10.58
N ASN A 204 20.00 -1.92 -10.16
CA ASN A 204 21.00 -2.79 -10.78
C ASN A 204 20.63 -3.15 -12.23
N GLU A 205 19.35 -3.49 -12.45
CA GLU A 205 18.85 -3.77 -13.80
C GLU A 205 18.83 -2.49 -14.64
N THR A 206 18.43 -1.35 -14.06
CA THR A 206 18.52 -0.06 -14.76
C THR A 206 19.94 0.21 -15.25
N GLU A 207 20.95 0.05 -14.40
CA GLU A 207 22.35 0.26 -14.79
C GLU A 207 22.72 -0.62 -15.99
N LYS A 208 22.38 -1.91 -15.95
CA LYS A 208 22.62 -2.84 -17.06
C LYS A 208 22.00 -2.34 -18.37
N TYR A 209 20.71 -1.98 -18.36
CA TYR A 209 20.01 -1.53 -19.57
C TYR A 209 20.49 -0.16 -20.05
N MET A 210 20.84 0.75 -19.15
CA MET A 210 21.39 2.07 -19.52
C MET A 210 22.78 1.94 -20.14
N ARG A 211 23.64 1.05 -19.65
CA ARG A 211 24.94 0.75 -20.29
C ARG A 211 24.77 0.12 -21.67
N GLN A 212 23.79 -0.76 -21.85
CA GLN A 212 23.44 -1.30 -23.17
C GLN A 212 22.92 -0.20 -24.12
N ALA A 213 22.10 0.73 -23.63
CA ALA A 213 21.64 1.86 -24.42
C ALA A 213 22.80 2.75 -24.88
N LEU A 214 23.78 3.03 -24.00
CA LEU A 214 25.00 3.77 -24.36
C LEU A 214 25.79 3.07 -25.48
N GLN A 215 25.95 1.75 -25.39
CA GLN A 215 26.65 0.99 -26.42
C GLN A 215 25.92 1.07 -27.77
N LYS A 216 24.60 0.93 -27.77
CA LYS A 216 23.76 0.95 -28.98
C LYS A 216 23.83 2.30 -29.70
N ILE A 217 23.80 3.42 -28.97
CA ILE A 217 23.91 4.76 -29.59
C ILE A 217 25.30 5.03 -30.19
N ILE A 218 26.36 4.39 -29.68
CA ILE A 218 27.72 4.51 -30.23
C ILE A 218 27.82 3.76 -31.56
N GLU A 219 27.12 2.64 -31.68
CA GLU A 219 27.05 1.82 -32.91
C GLU A 219 26.22 2.51 -34.01
N ASP A 220 25.14 3.20 -33.64
CA ASP A 220 24.26 3.95 -34.55
C ASP A 220 24.84 5.34 -34.90
N LYS A 221 25.68 5.41 -35.94
CA LYS A 221 26.36 6.64 -36.43
C LYS A 221 25.45 7.81 -36.89
N ASN A 222 24.13 7.71 -36.78
CA ASN A 222 23.15 8.58 -37.46
C ASN A 222 22.28 9.47 -36.54
N GLN A 223 22.48 9.49 -35.22
CA GLN A 223 21.68 10.32 -34.31
C GLN A 223 22.52 11.39 -33.59
N GLU A 224 21.88 12.50 -33.22
CA GLU A 224 22.42 13.59 -32.40
C GLU A 224 22.88 13.04 -31.04
N THR A 225 24.10 12.49 -31.04
CA THR A 225 24.57 11.51 -30.03
C THR A 225 24.70 12.13 -28.65
N SER A 226 24.95 13.44 -28.58
CA SER A 226 25.25 14.15 -27.34
C SER A 226 24.04 14.29 -26.41
N SER A 227 22.86 14.67 -26.94
CA SER A 227 21.65 14.87 -26.13
C SER A 227 21.12 13.57 -25.55
N ILE A 228 21.02 12.51 -26.37
CA ILE A 228 20.55 11.19 -25.94
C ILE A 228 21.54 10.56 -24.97
N ARG A 229 22.86 10.67 -25.23
CA ARG A 229 23.90 10.23 -24.30
C ARG A 229 23.73 10.86 -22.92
N ASN A 230 23.54 12.17 -22.86
CA ASN A 230 23.37 12.88 -21.59
C ASN A 230 22.13 12.39 -20.82
N GLN A 231 21.01 12.16 -21.52
CA GLN A 231 19.82 11.58 -20.90
C GLN A 231 20.08 10.20 -20.30
N ILE A 232 20.77 9.32 -21.02
CA ILE A 232 21.14 7.99 -20.52
C ILE A 232 22.06 8.10 -19.29
N LEU A 233 23.11 8.92 -19.38
CA LEU A 233 24.05 9.14 -18.30
C LEU A 233 23.37 9.70 -17.05
N GLU A 234 22.39 10.61 -17.18
CA GLU A 234 21.62 11.11 -16.03
C GLU A 234 20.86 9.99 -15.31
N LYS A 235 20.17 9.13 -16.06
CA LYS A 235 19.41 7.99 -15.49
C LYS A 235 20.34 6.94 -14.89
N LEU A 236 21.48 6.69 -15.54
CA LEU A 236 22.53 5.79 -15.07
C LEU A 236 23.15 6.31 -13.77
N ALA A 237 23.60 7.56 -13.74
CA ALA A 237 24.19 8.19 -12.55
C ALA A 237 23.21 8.19 -11.38
N TYR A 238 21.91 8.45 -11.64
CA TYR A 238 20.88 8.33 -10.61
C TYR A 238 20.80 6.90 -10.07
N SER A 239 20.74 5.88 -10.94
CA SER A 239 20.69 4.48 -10.50
C SER A 239 21.92 4.08 -9.67
N ILE A 240 23.12 4.50 -10.06
CA ILE A 240 24.38 4.26 -9.34
C ILE A 240 24.38 4.98 -7.99
N PHE A 241 23.91 6.24 -7.93
CA PHE A 241 23.73 6.99 -6.69
C PHE A 241 22.80 6.24 -5.73
N ARG A 242 21.69 5.69 -6.24
CA ARG A 242 20.73 4.91 -5.44
C ARG A 242 21.29 3.59 -4.93
N GLN A 243 22.26 3.00 -5.63
CA GLN A 243 23.05 1.85 -5.18
C GLN A 243 24.16 2.21 -4.16
N LYS A 244 24.22 3.46 -3.67
CA LYS A 244 25.26 3.98 -2.74
C LYS A 244 26.68 4.02 -3.30
N ARG A 245 26.86 3.88 -4.62
CA ARG A 245 28.14 4.06 -5.33
C ARG A 245 28.40 5.53 -5.63
N TYR A 246 28.47 6.33 -4.56
CA TYR A 246 28.43 7.78 -4.65
C TYR A 246 29.62 8.40 -5.40
N LYS A 247 30.83 7.84 -5.26
CA LYS A 247 32.03 8.32 -5.98
C LYS A 247 31.87 8.18 -7.50
N GLU A 248 31.37 7.05 -7.97
CA GLU A 248 31.13 6.82 -9.39
C GLU A 248 30.02 7.71 -9.94
N ALA A 249 28.92 7.87 -9.20
CA ALA A 249 27.86 8.80 -9.58
C ALA A 249 28.38 10.25 -9.70
N ALA A 250 29.28 10.67 -8.78
CA ALA A 250 29.87 12.00 -8.81
C ALA A 250 30.69 12.26 -10.09
N GLU A 251 31.48 11.27 -10.56
CA GLU A 251 32.23 11.40 -11.81
C GLU A 251 31.33 11.50 -13.03
N ILE A 252 30.23 10.73 -13.09
CA ILE A 252 29.27 10.86 -14.20
C ILE A 252 28.57 12.23 -14.15
N TYR A 253 28.18 12.71 -12.97
CA TYR A 253 27.58 14.04 -12.84
C TYR A 253 28.56 15.18 -13.11
N LYS A 254 29.87 14.95 -12.96
CA LYS A 254 30.93 15.87 -13.40
C LYS A 254 30.97 15.98 -14.91
N GLU A 255 30.96 14.85 -15.63
CA GLU A 255 30.88 14.81 -17.10
C GLU A 255 29.64 15.55 -17.62
N LEU A 256 28.50 15.36 -16.94
CA LEU A 256 27.22 16.01 -17.26
C LEU A 256 27.14 17.49 -16.87
N ASN A 257 28.17 18.05 -16.22
CA ASN A 257 28.14 19.38 -15.61
C ASN A 257 26.92 19.59 -14.66
N ASN A 258 26.43 18.50 -14.04
CA ASN A 258 25.30 18.52 -13.12
C ASN A 258 25.79 18.76 -11.68
N ARG A 259 26.14 20.02 -11.39
CA ARG A 259 26.75 20.42 -10.10
C ARG A 259 25.91 20.06 -8.88
N TYR A 260 24.58 20.15 -8.96
CA TYR A 260 23.69 19.79 -7.85
C TYR A 260 23.84 18.32 -7.45
N TRP A 261 23.71 17.40 -8.41
CA TRP A 261 23.81 15.98 -8.14
C TRP A 261 25.24 15.52 -7.85
N ARG A 262 26.25 16.19 -8.43
CA ARG A 262 27.65 15.98 -8.08
C ARG A 262 27.90 16.34 -6.61
N ALA A 263 27.54 17.56 -6.17
CA ALA A 263 27.66 18.00 -4.78
C ALA A 263 26.97 17.04 -3.81
N ARG A 264 25.74 16.61 -4.15
CA ARG A 264 25.00 15.62 -3.35
C ARG A 264 25.71 14.26 -3.28
N SER A 265 26.34 13.83 -4.38
CA SER A 265 27.07 12.56 -4.45
C SER A 265 28.35 12.61 -3.60
N VAL A 266 29.18 13.65 -3.74
CA VAL A 266 30.41 13.79 -2.95
C VAL A 266 30.13 13.95 -1.45
N PHE A 267 29.07 14.69 -1.08
CA PHE A 267 28.61 14.78 0.31
C PHE A 267 28.28 13.41 0.90
N ARG A 268 27.56 12.57 0.13
CA ARG A 268 27.19 11.22 0.56
C ARG A 268 28.37 10.24 0.54
N ALA A 269 29.37 10.49 -0.29
CA ALA A 269 30.63 9.75 -0.30
C ALA A 269 31.54 10.06 0.92
N GLY A 270 31.23 11.13 1.67
CA GLY A 270 32.06 11.60 2.78
C GLY A 270 33.27 12.42 2.35
N ASP A 271 33.36 12.80 1.07
CA ASP A 271 34.41 13.67 0.53
C ASP A 271 34.05 15.13 0.80
N MET A 272 34.36 15.59 2.01
CA MET A 272 33.96 16.92 2.49
C MET A 272 34.74 18.06 1.83
N GLU A 273 36.00 17.83 1.46
CA GLU A 273 36.83 18.83 0.78
C GLU A 273 36.26 19.17 -0.60
N THR A 274 36.02 18.13 -1.42
CA THR A 274 35.38 18.31 -2.73
C THR A 274 33.97 18.87 -2.57
N PHE A 275 33.22 18.40 -1.58
CA PHE A 275 31.87 18.90 -1.31
C PHE A 275 31.85 20.40 -1.01
N GLU A 276 32.70 20.89 -0.12
CA GLU A 276 32.74 22.30 0.27
C GLU A 276 33.13 23.19 -0.92
N SER A 277 34.07 22.74 -1.76
CA SER A 277 34.42 23.42 -3.02
C SER A 277 33.24 23.50 -4.00
N GLU A 278 32.57 22.36 -4.27
CA GLU A 278 31.41 22.32 -5.16
C GLU A 278 30.24 23.16 -4.62
N LEU A 279 30.04 23.17 -3.30
CA LEU A 279 28.97 23.90 -2.64
C LEU A 279 29.15 25.43 -2.82
N GLN A 280 30.37 25.95 -2.75
CA GLN A 280 30.64 27.38 -2.96
C GLN A 280 30.19 27.85 -4.34
N GLU A 281 30.46 27.06 -5.38
CA GLU A 281 29.99 27.35 -6.73
C GLU A 281 28.48 27.17 -6.87
N LEU A 282 27.93 26.12 -6.24
CA LEU A 282 26.52 25.79 -6.34
C LEU A 282 25.63 26.88 -5.70
N ILE A 283 26.07 27.48 -4.59
CA ILE A 283 25.37 28.60 -3.94
C ILE A 283 25.23 29.82 -4.87
N LYS A 284 26.21 30.06 -5.77
CA LYS A 284 26.16 31.18 -6.73
C LYS A 284 25.02 31.03 -7.76
N THR A 285 24.61 29.80 -8.05
CA THR A 285 23.58 29.51 -9.08
C THR A 285 22.16 29.90 -8.64
N ARG A 286 21.93 30.18 -7.34
CA ARG A 286 20.61 30.43 -6.74
C ARG A 286 19.57 29.32 -6.97
N ASP A 287 20.00 28.12 -7.30
CA ASP A 287 19.13 26.95 -7.40
C ASP A 287 18.48 26.65 -6.04
N LYS A 288 17.14 26.64 -5.99
CA LYS A 288 16.37 26.43 -4.74
C LYS A 288 16.63 25.06 -4.11
N ARG A 289 17.02 24.05 -4.91
CA ARG A 289 17.30 22.69 -4.43
C ARG A 289 18.49 22.67 -3.47
N VAL A 290 19.39 23.66 -3.56
CA VAL A 290 20.61 23.79 -2.74
C VAL A 290 20.29 23.89 -1.26
N ALA A 291 19.14 24.48 -0.90
CA ALA A 291 18.72 24.59 0.49
C ALA A 291 18.67 23.23 1.20
N SER A 292 18.19 22.17 0.54
CA SER A 292 18.17 20.81 1.11
C SER A 292 19.56 20.26 1.43
N ILE A 293 20.56 20.61 0.60
CA ILE A 293 21.95 20.20 0.80
C ILE A 293 22.55 20.99 1.98
N LEU A 294 22.30 22.31 2.04
CA LEU A 294 22.75 23.16 3.13
C LEU A 294 22.17 22.73 4.48
N ILE A 295 20.88 22.40 4.54
CA ILE A 295 20.24 21.94 5.77
C ILE A 295 20.84 20.59 6.22
N ALA A 296 21.07 19.66 5.29
CA ALA A 296 21.72 18.39 5.60
C ALA A 296 23.16 18.57 6.07
N TYR A 297 23.90 19.50 5.46
CA TYR A 297 25.27 19.84 5.82
C TYR A 297 25.35 20.53 7.18
N GLY A 298 24.52 21.53 7.46
CA GLY A 298 24.42 22.16 8.78
C GLY A 298 24.03 21.16 9.86
N SER A 299 23.08 20.26 9.58
CA SER A 299 22.69 19.20 10.51
C SER A 299 23.82 18.21 10.79
N LYS A 300 24.68 17.94 9.78
CA LYS A 300 25.91 17.17 9.96
C LYS A 300 26.91 17.94 10.83
N GLN A 301 27.19 19.21 10.54
CA GLN A 301 28.12 20.04 11.34
C GLN A 301 27.73 20.06 12.81
N ARG A 302 26.44 20.25 13.11
CA ARG A 302 25.93 20.15 14.48
C ARG A 302 26.20 18.79 15.12
N ARG A 303 25.95 17.68 14.41
CA ARG A 303 26.24 16.32 14.93
C ARG A 303 27.73 16.05 15.10
N ASP A 304 28.58 16.74 14.35
CA ASP A 304 30.03 16.69 14.52
C ASP A 304 30.52 17.62 15.67
N GLY A 305 29.61 18.31 16.38
CA GLY A 305 29.91 19.22 17.49
C GLY A 305 30.16 20.68 17.08
N ASN A 306 30.11 20.98 15.77
CA ASN A 306 30.38 22.32 15.23
C ASN A 306 29.11 23.20 15.23
N THR A 307 28.59 23.50 16.43
CA THR A 307 27.32 24.24 16.63
C THR A 307 27.32 25.60 15.95
N GLU A 308 28.39 26.39 16.08
CA GLU A 308 28.48 27.73 15.48
C GLU A 308 28.40 27.67 13.95
N LYS A 309 29.19 26.79 13.33
CA LYS A 309 29.19 26.57 11.88
C LYS A 309 27.81 26.10 11.40
N ALA A 310 27.12 25.24 12.16
CA ALA A 310 25.77 24.81 11.84
C ALA A 310 24.78 25.99 11.83
N LEU A 311 24.78 26.82 12.88
CA LEU A 311 23.93 28.00 12.98
C LEU A 311 24.22 29.01 11.87
N GLU A 312 25.49 29.21 11.51
CA GLU A 312 25.90 30.04 10.37
C GLU A 312 25.29 29.53 9.06
N ILE A 313 25.40 28.24 8.78
CA ILE A 313 24.81 27.60 7.58
C ILE A 313 23.29 27.80 7.55
N PHE A 314 22.59 27.61 8.68
CA PHE A 314 21.14 27.78 8.72
C PHE A 314 20.72 29.25 8.53
N ASN A 315 21.43 30.20 9.14
CA ASN A 315 21.18 31.63 8.95
C ASN A 315 21.39 32.03 7.48
N ASN A 316 22.49 31.59 6.87
CA ASN A 316 22.78 31.82 5.45
C ASN A 316 21.70 31.17 4.55
N THR A 317 21.20 29.99 4.92
CA THR A 317 20.13 29.31 4.20
C THR A 317 18.82 30.10 4.28
N LEU A 318 18.44 30.59 5.46
CA LEU A 318 17.24 31.40 5.68
C LEU A 318 17.27 32.70 4.86
N ALA A 319 18.43 33.37 4.80
CA ALA A 319 18.60 34.60 4.05
C ALA A 319 18.50 34.40 2.53
N ARG A 320 19.02 33.27 2.01
CA ARG A 320 19.13 33.02 0.56
C ARG A 320 17.96 32.22 -0.02
N TYR A 321 17.31 31.39 0.78
CA TYR A 321 16.29 30.43 0.32
C TYR A 321 15.01 30.49 1.16
N PRO A 322 14.17 31.52 0.98
CA PRO A 322 12.90 31.65 1.72
C PRO A 322 11.95 30.46 1.55
N SER A 323 12.05 29.72 0.43
CA SER A 323 11.25 28.51 0.18
C SER A 323 11.57 27.34 1.11
N ALA A 324 12.71 27.37 1.81
CA ALA A 324 13.11 26.35 2.78
C ALA A 324 13.07 26.88 4.23
N LYS A 325 12.33 27.96 4.46
CA LYS A 325 12.29 28.66 5.75
C LYS A 325 11.89 27.75 6.90
N GLU A 326 10.85 26.93 6.71
CA GLU A 326 10.36 26.01 7.74
C GLU A 326 11.44 25.02 8.17
N ASP A 327 12.03 24.28 7.23
CA ASP A 327 13.04 23.27 7.50
C ASP A 327 14.33 23.87 8.09
N ALA A 328 14.75 25.06 7.61
CA ALA A 328 15.94 25.74 8.11
C ALA A 328 15.71 26.32 9.52
N LEU A 329 14.53 26.88 9.81
CA LEU A 329 14.16 27.29 11.16
C LEU A 329 14.09 26.09 12.10
N TRP A 330 13.49 24.99 11.65
CA TRP A 330 13.43 23.75 12.41
C TRP A 330 14.83 23.25 12.78
N ALA A 331 15.72 23.13 11.80
CA ALA A 331 17.09 22.69 12.03
C ALA A 331 17.87 23.65 12.97
N LYS A 332 17.64 24.96 12.84
CA LYS A 332 18.22 25.99 13.73
C LYS A 332 17.70 25.88 15.17
N GLY A 333 16.38 25.79 15.35
CA GLY A 333 15.76 25.62 16.67
C GLY A 333 16.20 24.32 17.34
N TRP A 334 16.28 23.24 16.57
CA TRP A 334 16.79 21.95 17.04
C TRP A 334 18.27 22.00 17.42
N THR A 335 19.07 22.85 16.76
CA THR A 335 20.46 23.11 17.13
C THR A 335 20.57 23.79 18.49
N TYR A 336 19.82 24.88 18.71
CA TYR A 336 19.77 25.54 20.02
C TYR A 336 19.25 24.62 21.12
N TYR A 337 18.24 23.82 20.81
CA TYR A 337 17.66 22.88 21.76
C TYR A 337 18.69 21.89 22.30
N LEU A 338 19.43 21.22 21.42
CA LEU A 338 20.46 20.25 21.82
C LEU A 338 21.71 20.90 22.43
N SER A 339 21.97 22.18 22.16
CA SER A 339 23.06 22.92 22.80
C SER A 339 22.69 23.49 24.18
N GLY A 340 21.47 23.24 24.67
CA GLY A 340 20.98 23.75 25.95
C GLY A 340 20.53 25.22 25.92
N ASP A 341 20.51 25.87 24.76
CA ASP A 341 19.99 27.22 24.59
C ASP A 341 18.47 27.20 24.41
N TYR A 342 17.78 26.82 25.49
CA TYR A 342 16.33 26.63 25.47
C TYR A 342 15.56 27.94 25.20
N LYS A 343 16.15 29.10 25.50
CA LYS A 343 15.55 30.41 25.23
C LYS A 343 15.42 30.67 23.73
N ASN A 344 16.51 30.52 22.98
CA ASN A 344 16.47 30.72 21.52
C ASN A 344 15.70 29.60 20.82
N ALA A 345 15.79 28.36 21.31
CA ALA A 345 14.97 27.26 20.81
C ALA A 345 13.47 27.53 21.00
N LEU A 346 13.07 28.03 22.17
CA LEU A 346 11.69 28.38 22.49
C LEU A 346 11.13 29.45 21.55
N GLU A 347 11.90 30.48 21.25
CA GLU A 347 11.49 31.54 20.31
C GLU A 347 11.22 30.95 18.91
N ILE A 348 12.14 30.14 18.40
CA ILE A 348 12.01 29.51 17.09
C ILE A 348 10.82 28.54 17.04
N PHE A 349 10.67 27.66 18.02
CA PHE A 349 9.54 26.72 18.05
C PHE A 349 8.20 27.43 18.23
N SER A 350 8.17 28.56 18.96
CA SER A 350 6.98 29.41 19.05
C SER A 350 6.63 30.03 17.71
N GLN A 351 7.62 30.56 16.99
CA GLN A 351 7.43 31.10 15.64
C GLN A 351 6.91 30.03 14.67
N LEU A 352 7.52 28.85 14.68
CA LEU A 352 7.11 27.72 13.84
C LEU A 352 5.68 27.29 14.15
N HIS A 353 5.33 27.14 15.43
CA HIS A 353 3.98 26.76 15.82
C HIS A 353 2.94 27.83 15.42
N GLN A 354 3.23 29.11 15.65
CA GLN A 354 2.34 30.20 15.26
C GLN A 354 2.12 30.27 13.74
N THR A 355 3.14 29.94 12.95
CA THR A 355 3.10 30.04 11.49
C THR A 355 2.45 28.80 10.85
N TYR A 356 2.76 27.60 11.35
CA TYR A 356 2.44 26.33 10.68
C TYR A 356 1.48 25.44 11.47
N GLY A 357 1.28 25.67 12.77
CA GLY A 357 0.29 24.97 13.60
C GLY A 357 0.58 23.50 13.94
N ASP A 358 1.70 22.92 13.47
CA ASP A 358 2.02 21.49 13.69
C ASP A 358 2.29 21.16 15.16
N SER A 359 1.77 20.01 15.60
CA SER A 359 1.94 19.40 16.93
C SER A 359 3.39 19.25 17.36
N LYS A 360 4.31 19.00 16.43
CA LYS A 360 5.74 18.87 16.73
C LYS A 360 6.32 20.14 17.33
N TYR A 361 5.94 21.30 16.78
CA TYR A 361 6.44 22.59 17.24
C TYR A 361 5.92 22.90 18.64
N LEU A 362 4.63 22.63 18.89
CA LEU A 362 4.02 22.80 20.20
C LEU A 362 4.70 21.92 21.26
N TYR A 363 4.95 20.65 20.93
CA TYR A 363 5.61 19.70 21.81
C TYR A 363 7.00 20.18 22.25
N TRP A 364 7.86 20.52 21.28
CA TRP A 364 9.23 20.93 21.57
C TRP A 364 9.31 22.32 22.22
N LYS A 365 8.41 23.24 21.86
CA LYS A 365 8.20 24.52 22.57
C LYS A 365 7.93 24.28 24.06
N ASN A 366 7.00 23.39 24.39
CA ASN A 366 6.66 23.07 25.79
C ASN A 366 7.82 22.39 26.52
N LYS A 367 8.60 21.56 25.82
CA LYS A 367 9.79 20.95 26.39
C LYS A 367 10.85 22.00 26.77
N CYS A 368 11.06 23.04 25.96
CA CYS A 368 11.92 24.16 26.32
C CYS A 368 11.45 24.87 27.60
N LEU A 369 10.14 25.14 27.73
CA LEU A 369 9.57 25.79 28.92
C LEU A 369 9.85 24.97 30.20
N ALA A 370 9.67 23.64 30.13
CA ALA A 370 9.92 22.74 31.25
C ALA A 370 11.41 22.76 31.68
N TYR A 371 12.35 22.70 30.73
CA TYR A 371 13.79 22.80 31.06
C TYR A 371 14.20 24.16 31.63
N MET A 372 13.44 25.22 31.33
CA MET A 372 13.66 26.56 31.89
C MET A 372 13.02 26.74 33.27
N GLY A 373 12.46 25.68 33.89
CA GLY A 373 11.85 25.73 35.22
C GLY A 373 10.47 26.40 35.24
N ASN A 374 9.88 26.69 34.09
CA ASN A 374 8.50 27.15 34.00
C ASN A 374 7.59 25.91 34.00
N GLU A 375 6.95 25.61 35.13
CA GLU A 375 5.87 24.61 35.24
C GLU A 375 4.76 24.99 34.26
N PRO A 376 4.58 24.28 33.13
CA PRO A 376 3.58 24.66 32.16
C PRO A 376 2.22 24.23 32.71
N SER A 377 1.25 25.14 32.74
CA SER A 377 -0.13 24.77 33.09
C SER A 377 -0.60 23.59 32.24
N VAL A 378 -1.41 22.69 32.80
CA VAL A 378 -1.92 21.48 32.10
C VAL A 378 -2.61 21.83 30.76
N MET A 379 -3.21 23.03 30.64
CA MET A 379 -3.76 23.57 29.38
C MET A 379 -2.73 23.79 28.27
N ASN A 380 -1.46 24.03 28.59
CA ASN A 380 -0.40 24.26 27.61
C ASN A 380 0.10 22.97 26.95
N TYR A 381 -0.25 21.78 27.45
CA TYR A 381 0.18 20.48 26.93
C TYR A 381 -0.81 19.80 25.97
N THR A 382 -1.95 20.43 25.68
CA THR A 382 -3.00 19.87 24.82
C THR A 382 -2.57 19.86 23.34
N VAL A 383 -1.77 18.87 22.98
CA VAL A 383 -1.43 18.55 21.59
C VAL A 383 -2.59 17.73 20.98
N PRO A 384 -2.97 17.95 19.70
CA PRO A 384 -3.95 17.14 19.01
C PRO A 384 -3.77 15.64 19.30
N HIS A 385 -4.84 15.01 19.76
CA HIS A 385 -4.81 13.59 20.08
C HIS A 385 -4.77 12.82 18.75
N ARG A 386 -4.02 11.72 18.69
CA ARG A 386 -3.85 10.79 17.54
C ARG A 386 -2.68 11.03 16.60
N ASP A 387 -1.74 11.91 16.96
CA ASP A 387 -0.39 11.91 16.40
C ASP A 387 0.65 11.52 17.46
N TYR A 388 1.87 11.27 17.00
CA TYR A 388 3.00 10.87 17.85
C TYR A 388 3.23 11.81 19.03
N TYR A 389 3.20 13.13 18.81
CA TYR A 389 3.48 14.12 19.86
C TYR A 389 2.32 14.26 20.84
N GLY A 390 1.08 14.11 20.35
CA GLY A 390 -0.11 13.99 21.18
C GLY A 390 0.00 12.83 22.16
N PHE A 391 0.42 11.65 21.66
CA PHE A 391 0.63 10.48 22.51
C PHE A 391 1.78 10.64 23.49
N LEU A 392 2.91 11.23 23.08
CA LEU A 392 4.00 11.52 24.01
C LEU A 392 3.57 12.48 25.13
N SER A 393 2.80 13.52 24.80
CA SER A 393 2.27 14.46 25.80
C SER A 393 1.35 13.73 26.79
N MET A 394 0.46 12.87 26.30
CA MET A 394 -0.42 12.06 27.15
C MET A 394 0.38 11.13 28.07
N LEU A 395 1.39 10.41 27.55
CA LEU A 395 2.20 9.50 28.36
C LEU A 395 2.95 10.20 29.49
N LYS A 396 3.53 11.37 29.22
CA LYS A 396 4.29 12.15 30.22
C LYS A 396 3.39 12.74 31.30
N ASN A 397 2.16 13.09 30.95
CA ASN A 397 1.20 13.74 31.87
C ASN A 397 0.25 12.74 32.58
N SER A 398 0.26 11.47 32.20
CA SER A 398 -0.60 10.45 32.83
C SER A 398 0.03 9.93 34.13
N PRO A 399 -0.69 9.91 35.27
CA PRO A 399 -0.23 9.21 36.47
C PRO A 399 0.01 7.73 36.18
N ASP A 400 1.03 7.11 36.78
CA ASP A 400 1.40 5.69 36.59
C ASP A 400 0.28 4.69 36.89
N LYS A 401 -0.84 5.13 37.48
CA LYS A 401 -1.97 4.29 37.90
C LYS A 401 -3.25 4.46 37.05
N ASN A 402 -3.27 5.35 36.06
CA ASN A 402 -4.49 5.59 35.30
C ASN A 402 -4.55 4.67 34.08
N VAL A 403 -5.30 3.57 34.23
CA VAL A 403 -6.01 2.93 33.11
C VAL A 403 -6.68 4.04 32.32
N ILE A 404 -6.48 4.10 30.99
CA ILE A 404 -7.28 4.97 30.12
C ILE A 404 -8.72 4.44 30.22
N THR A 405 -9.49 4.99 31.15
CA THR A 405 -10.91 4.68 31.28
C THR A 405 -11.58 5.18 30.02
N ARG A 406 -12.24 4.27 29.30
CA ARG A 406 -13.27 4.60 28.31
C ARG A 406 -14.02 5.83 28.79
N SER A 407 -14.03 6.90 28.00
CA SER A 407 -14.96 7.98 28.27
C SER A 407 -16.35 7.36 28.40
N ASN A 408 -17.15 7.86 29.34
CA ASN A 408 -18.49 7.35 29.70
C ASN A 408 -19.53 7.37 28.55
N SER A 409 -19.12 7.44 27.27
CA SER A 409 -19.95 7.13 26.10
C SER A 409 -20.07 5.63 25.81
N ASP A 410 -19.31 4.79 26.52
CA ASP A 410 -19.35 3.32 26.38
C ASP A 410 -20.50 2.68 27.16
N LYS A 411 -21.73 2.94 26.74
CA LYS A 411 -22.77 1.92 26.86
C LYS A 411 -22.54 0.91 25.75
N VAL A 412 -22.21 -0.30 26.16
CA VAL A 412 -22.29 -1.54 25.38
C VAL A 412 -23.57 -1.50 24.55
N ILE A 413 -23.43 -1.33 23.23
CA ILE A 413 -24.47 -1.73 22.29
C ILE A 413 -24.05 -3.13 21.82
N HIS A 414 -24.95 -4.07 22.06
CA HIS A 414 -24.81 -5.47 21.72
C HIS A 414 -24.40 -5.66 20.25
N LYS A 415 -23.68 -6.77 20.01
CA LYS A 415 -23.58 -7.41 18.70
C LYS A 415 -24.96 -7.38 18.02
N ASP A 416 -24.99 -6.98 16.76
CA ASP A 416 -26.12 -7.06 15.80
C ASP A 416 -26.79 -5.76 15.32
N GLU A 417 -26.17 -4.58 15.46
CA GLU A 417 -26.64 -3.39 14.72
C GLU A 417 -25.48 -2.59 14.10
N ILE A 418 -24.95 -3.07 12.96
CA ILE A 418 -24.48 -2.16 11.90
C ILE A 418 -25.77 -1.58 11.31
N PRO A 419 -25.90 -0.26 11.06
CA PRO A 419 -27.17 0.32 10.65
C PRO A 419 -27.76 -0.41 9.45
N ARG A 420 -28.82 -1.19 9.70
CA ARG A 420 -29.85 -1.45 8.69
C ARG A 420 -30.41 -0.08 8.35
N SER A 421 -30.11 0.37 7.13
CA SER A 421 -30.78 1.47 6.42
C SER A 421 -31.67 2.36 7.30
N ALA A 422 -31.08 3.33 8.00
CA ALA A 422 -31.82 4.44 8.59
C ALA A 422 -31.24 5.72 8.00
N GLY A 423 -31.78 6.07 6.84
CA GLY A 423 -31.47 7.24 6.04
C GLY A 423 -32.58 7.40 5.01
N ASN A 424 -33.81 7.52 5.52
CA ASN A 424 -34.98 7.97 4.77
C ASN A 424 -34.89 9.50 4.55
N ASP A 425 -33.70 9.98 4.17
CA ASP A 425 -33.44 11.38 3.81
C ASP A 425 -33.64 11.50 2.31
N ARG A 426 -34.91 11.64 1.91
CA ARG A 426 -35.36 12.02 0.56
C ARG A 426 -34.39 11.59 -0.56
N LEU A 427 -34.17 10.29 -0.68
CA LEU A 427 -33.37 9.73 -1.77
C LEU A 427 -34.26 9.66 -3.01
N ASP A 428 -33.91 10.52 -3.95
CA ASP A 428 -34.29 10.52 -5.35
C ASP A 428 -34.63 9.10 -5.87
N GLN A 429 -35.86 8.92 -6.36
CA GLN A 429 -36.37 7.67 -6.96
C GLN A 429 -35.72 7.42 -8.32
N SER A 430 -34.40 7.36 -8.37
CA SER A 430 -33.61 7.14 -9.58
C SER A 430 -33.01 5.73 -9.60
N ALA A 431 -32.71 5.23 -10.81
CA ALA A 431 -32.10 3.91 -11.07
C ALA A 431 -30.82 3.64 -10.24
N SER A 432 -30.15 4.70 -9.78
CA SER A 432 -29.04 4.70 -8.82
C SER A 432 -29.38 3.99 -7.51
N ALA A 433 -30.49 4.35 -6.85
CA ALA A 433 -30.87 3.79 -5.55
C ALA A 433 -31.19 2.28 -5.63
N HIS A 434 -31.86 1.87 -6.72
CA HIS A 434 -32.17 0.46 -6.98
C HIS A 434 -30.90 -0.36 -7.23
N TYR A 435 -29.97 0.13 -8.09
CA TYR A 435 -28.68 -0.51 -8.35
C TYR A 435 -27.85 -0.70 -7.06
N ILE A 436 -27.82 0.33 -6.20
CA ILE A 436 -27.10 0.29 -4.92
C ILE A 436 -27.65 -0.80 -4.01
N SER A 437 -28.98 -0.95 -3.91
CA SER A 437 -29.63 -2.00 -3.13
C SER A 437 -29.24 -3.41 -3.60
N HIS A 438 -29.21 -3.64 -4.92
CA HIS A 438 -28.85 -4.95 -5.50
C HIS A 438 -27.40 -5.35 -5.25
N ALA A 439 -26.46 -4.41 -5.29
CA ALA A 439 -25.04 -4.73 -5.07
C ALA A 439 -24.77 -5.25 -3.63
N TYR A 440 -25.43 -4.68 -2.63
CA TYR A 440 -25.35 -5.17 -1.25
C TYR A 440 -25.97 -6.55 -1.09
N GLU A 441 -27.17 -6.73 -1.66
CA GLU A 441 -27.89 -8.00 -1.59
C GLU A 441 -27.09 -9.16 -2.23
N ARG A 442 -26.43 -8.91 -3.37
CA ARG A 442 -25.51 -9.88 -4.00
C ARG A 442 -24.40 -10.31 -3.04
N VAL A 443 -23.74 -9.36 -2.38
CA VAL A 443 -22.68 -9.64 -1.40
C VAL A 443 -23.23 -10.46 -0.23
N ASP A 444 -24.37 -10.07 0.33
CA ASP A 444 -24.97 -10.73 1.49
C ASP A 444 -25.42 -12.17 1.18
N ILE A 445 -25.97 -12.43 -0.02
CA ILE A 445 -26.28 -13.78 -0.48
C ILE A 445 -25.01 -14.62 -0.61
N LEU A 446 -23.97 -14.10 -1.29
CA LEU A 446 -22.72 -14.83 -1.51
C LEU A 446 -22.01 -15.17 -0.19
N ILE A 447 -21.98 -14.24 0.77
CA ILE A 447 -21.40 -14.49 2.10
C ILE A 447 -22.19 -15.57 2.85
N ARG A 448 -23.54 -15.50 2.84
CA ARG A 448 -24.39 -16.52 3.50
C ARG A 448 -24.19 -17.92 2.92
N LEU A 449 -23.95 -18.01 1.61
CA LEU A 449 -23.64 -19.28 0.93
C LEU A 449 -22.19 -19.76 1.13
N GLY A 450 -21.33 -19.00 1.83
CA GLY A 450 -19.91 -19.31 1.97
C GLY A 450 -19.08 -19.08 0.69
N LEU A 451 -19.64 -18.39 -0.30
CA LEU A 451 -18.99 -18.04 -1.57
C LEU A 451 -18.11 -16.78 -1.41
N ASN A 452 -17.14 -16.88 -0.50
CA ASN A 452 -16.33 -15.75 -0.04
C ASN A 452 -15.51 -15.09 -1.17
N ASN A 453 -14.99 -15.87 -2.11
CA ASN A 453 -14.19 -15.33 -3.22
C ASN A 453 -15.02 -14.45 -4.15
N GLU A 454 -16.25 -14.88 -4.44
CA GLU A 454 -17.22 -14.11 -5.22
C GLU A 454 -17.64 -12.86 -4.47
N ALA A 455 -17.92 -12.96 -3.16
CA ALA A 455 -18.23 -11.79 -2.33
C ALA A 455 -17.07 -10.77 -2.32
N ILE A 456 -15.82 -11.23 -2.21
CA ILE A 456 -14.63 -10.36 -2.28
C ILE A 456 -14.53 -9.68 -3.66
N LEU A 457 -14.87 -10.40 -4.73
CA LEU A 457 -14.86 -9.86 -6.09
C LEU A 457 -15.90 -8.74 -6.25
N GLU A 458 -17.13 -8.94 -5.75
CA GLU A 458 -18.16 -7.90 -5.69
C GLU A 458 -17.70 -6.68 -4.90
N LEU A 459 -17.19 -6.89 -3.68
CA LEU A 459 -16.72 -5.82 -2.80
C LEU A 459 -15.60 -4.98 -3.46
N LYS A 460 -14.66 -5.65 -4.14
CA LYS A 460 -13.59 -4.96 -4.91
C LYS A 460 -14.16 -4.18 -6.09
N HIS A 461 -15.19 -4.70 -6.76
CA HIS A 461 -15.85 -4.01 -7.85
C HIS A 461 -16.61 -2.76 -7.36
N MET A 462 -17.36 -2.88 -6.27
CA MET A 462 -18.02 -1.76 -5.59
C MET A 462 -17.00 -0.68 -5.18
N ALA A 463 -15.85 -1.08 -4.64
CA ALA A 463 -14.80 -0.15 -4.21
C ALA A 463 -14.21 0.69 -5.36
N LYS A 464 -14.24 0.21 -6.60
CA LYS A 464 -13.75 0.92 -7.78
C LYS A 464 -14.72 2.00 -8.29
N LYS A 465 -16.00 1.94 -7.90
CA LYS A 465 -17.05 2.87 -8.35
C LYS A 465 -17.14 4.16 -7.52
N ASN A 466 -16.01 4.63 -6.96
CA ASN A 466 -15.92 5.83 -6.12
C ASN A 466 -17.05 5.93 -5.06
N PRO A 467 -17.18 4.93 -4.17
CA PRO A 467 -18.20 4.90 -3.13
C PRO A 467 -18.13 6.12 -2.19
N ASP A 468 -19.28 6.55 -1.69
CA ASP A 468 -19.36 7.50 -0.57
C ASP A 468 -18.81 6.90 0.75
N HIS A 469 -18.71 7.72 1.79
CA HIS A 469 -18.15 7.31 3.08
C HIS A 469 -18.88 6.12 3.72
N ASN A 470 -20.21 6.08 3.70
CA ASN A 470 -20.99 4.99 4.31
C ASN A 470 -20.75 3.67 3.57
N ARG A 471 -20.66 3.73 2.24
CA ARG A 471 -20.33 2.55 1.43
C ARG A 471 -18.92 2.07 1.67
N LEU A 472 -17.95 2.97 1.80
CA LEU A 472 -16.57 2.61 2.16
C LEU A 472 -16.50 1.91 3.52
N ILE A 473 -17.27 2.36 4.51
CA ILE A 473 -17.37 1.72 5.83
C ILE A 473 -17.93 0.30 5.69
N TYR A 474 -19.04 0.13 4.96
CA TYR A 474 -19.62 -1.19 4.70
C TYR A 474 -18.61 -2.13 4.01
N ILE A 475 -18.02 -1.69 2.90
CA ILE A 475 -17.09 -2.50 2.10
C ILE A 475 -15.89 -2.90 2.96
N SER A 476 -15.32 -1.95 3.72
CA SER A 476 -14.19 -2.22 4.61
C SER A 476 -14.56 -3.20 5.71
N SER A 477 -15.76 -3.10 6.27
CA SER A 477 -16.29 -4.02 7.29
C SER A 477 -16.42 -5.44 6.76
N GLN A 478 -17.03 -5.62 5.58
CA GLN A 478 -17.17 -6.96 4.99
C GLN A 478 -15.81 -7.55 4.59
N LEU A 479 -14.92 -6.76 3.99
CA LEU A 479 -13.57 -7.21 3.67
C LEU A 479 -12.78 -7.63 4.92
N LYS A 480 -12.91 -6.90 6.03
CA LYS A 480 -12.31 -7.28 7.32
C LYS A 480 -12.84 -8.63 7.80
N LYS A 481 -14.17 -8.85 7.77
CA LYS A 481 -14.80 -10.12 8.17
C LYS A 481 -14.31 -11.30 7.32
N LEU A 482 -14.04 -11.06 6.05
CA LEU A 482 -13.53 -12.04 5.09
C LEU A 482 -12.00 -12.21 5.14
N GLY A 483 -11.30 -11.56 6.08
CA GLY A 483 -9.85 -11.65 6.24
C GLY A 483 -9.02 -10.83 5.24
N ILE A 484 -9.65 -9.97 4.44
CA ILE A 484 -9.01 -9.10 3.44
C ILE A 484 -8.65 -7.74 4.06
N TYR A 485 -7.75 -7.79 5.04
CA TYR A 485 -7.37 -6.63 5.86
C TYR A 485 -6.70 -5.51 5.06
N ASN A 486 -5.85 -5.85 4.09
CA ASN A 486 -5.09 -4.85 3.34
C ASN A 486 -5.98 -3.89 2.55
N ILE A 487 -7.00 -4.42 1.87
CA ILE A 487 -7.93 -3.58 1.12
C ILE A 487 -8.85 -2.84 2.09
N SER A 488 -9.33 -3.50 3.14
CA SER A 488 -10.14 -2.87 4.19
C SER A 488 -9.46 -1.63 4.78
N VAL A 489 -8.22 -1.76 5.25
CA VAL A 489 -7.45 -0.65 5.84
C VAL A 489 -7.13 0.43 4.80
N ASN A 490 -6.80 0.06 3.56
CA ASN A 490 -6.54 1.03 2.49
C ASN A 490 -7.78 1.85 2.09
N LEU A 491 -8.98 1.27 2.22
CA LEU A 491 -10.23 1.97 1.93
C LEU A 491 -10.64 2.88 3.08
N ILE A 492 -10.64 2.37 4.32
CA ILE A 492 -11.12 3.13 5.47
C ILE A 492 -10.25 4.35 5.78
N THR A 493 -8.94 4.27 5.52
CA THR A 493 -7.99 5.38 5.73
C THR A 493 -8.22 6.57 4.80
N LYS A 494 -9.11 6.46 3.81
CA LYS A 494 -9.55 7.59 2.97
C LYS A 494 -10.61 8.47 3.64
N ILE A 495 -11.22 7.99 4.71
CA ILE A 495 -12.27 8.71 5.44
C ILE A 495 -11.65 9.35 6.68
N GLN A 496 -12.21 10.48 7.13
CA GLN A 496 -11.85 11.03 8.43
C GLN A 496 -12.16 10.01 9.54
N TYR A 497 -11.20 9.78 10.40
CA TYR A 497 -11.37 8.88 11.54
C TYR A 497 -12.51 9.33 12.46
N ASN A 498 -13.22 8.35 13.02
CA ASN A 498 -14.09 8.52 14.19
C ASN A 498 -14.01 7.27 15.08
N GLU A 499 -14.34 7.41 16.36
CA GLU A 499 -14.26 6.31 17.33
C GLU A 499 -15.14 5.11 16.96
N LYS A 500 -16.30 5.32 16.30
CA LYS A 500 -17.22 4.24 15.92
C LYS A 500 -16.64 3.29 14.87
N ILE A 501 -15.66 3.73 14.09
CA ILE A 501 -14.99 2.94 13.05
C ILE A 501 -13.54 2.60 13.41
N HIS A 502 -13.14 2.79 14.67
CA HIS A 502 -11.77 2.52 15.13
C HIS A 502 -11.32 1.10 14.77
N ASP A 503 -12.19 0.11 15.00
CA ASP A 503 -11.94 -1.31 14.71
C ASP A 503 -11.71 -1.63 13.23
N LEU A 504 -12.12 -0.74 12.31
CA LEU A 504 -11.82 -0.84 10.88
C LEU A 504 -10.47 -0.20 10.58
N PHE A 505 -10.15 0.91 11.25
CA PHE A 505 -8.83 1.50 11.16
C PHE A 505 -7.78 0.56 11.71
N TYR A 506 -7.97 -0.07 12.87
CA TYR A 506 -6.97 -0.88 13.58
C TYR A 506 -7.48 -2.31 13.83
N PRO A 507 -7.59 -3.16 12.79
CA PRO A 507 -8.09 -4.52 12.95
C PRO A 507 -7.06 -5.48 13.57
N MET A 508 -7.52 -6.41 14.40
CA MET A 508 -6.72 -7.54 14.90
C MET A 508 -6.53 -8.62 13.82
N ALA A 509 -5.69 -8.33 12.83
CA ALA A 509 -5.42 -9.22 11.69
C ALA A 509 -4.53 -10.41 12.10
N PHE A 510 -4.77 -11.60 11.53
CA PHE A 510 -3.95 -12.80 11.78
C PHE A 510 -3.77 -13.14 13.27
N GLN A 511 -4.80 -12.89 14.08
CA GLN A 511 -4.74 -12.94 15.56
C GLN A 511 -4.09 -14.21 16.11
N GLN A 512 -4.43 -15.39 15.58
CA GLN A 512 -3.87 -16.66 16.05
C GLN A 512 -2.33 -16.74 15.88
N ASP A 513 -1.83 -16.37 14.69
CA ASP A 513 -0.38 -16.38 14.40
C ASP A 513 0.36 -15.33 15.24
N VAL A 514 -0.27 -14.17 15.46
CA VAL A 514 0.27 -13.07 16.24
C VAL A 514 0.36 -13.43 17.72
N GLU A 515 -0.70 -13.99 18.30
CA GLU A 515 -0.72 -14.46 19.68
C GLU A 515 0.29 -15.59 19.92
N GLU A 516 0.44 -16.51 18.97
CA GLU A 516 1.47 -17.55 19.03
C GLU A 516 2.87 -16.93 19.04
N ALA A 517 3.15 -16.00 18.13
CA ALA A 517 4.44 -15.34 18.02
C ALA A 517 4.74 -14.44 19.23
N ALA A 518 3.75 -13.71 19.73
CA ALA A 518 3.84 -12.89 20.93
C ALA A 518 4.22 -13.74 22.16
N ARG A 519 3.50 -14.83 22.39
CA ARG A 519 3.75 -15.75 23.52
C ARG A 519 5.13 -16.39 23.45
N LYS A 520 5.56 -16.84 22.26
CA LYS A 520 6.89 -17.45 22.06
C LYS A 520 8.05 -16.47 22.30
N ASN A 521 7.82 -15.19 22.03
CA ASN A 521 8.87 -14.17 22.09
C ASN A 521 8.78 -13.26 23.32
N ASN A 522 7.73 -13.37 24.13
CA ASN A 522 7.43 -12.47 25.24
C ASN A 522 7.43 -10.99 24.81
N ILE A 523 6.71 -10.71 23.72
CA ILE A 523 6.48 -9.36 23.21
C ILE A 523 4.97 -9.10 23.14
N ASP A 524 4.57 -7.83 23.27
CA ASP A 524 3.17 -7.44 23.16
C ASP A 524 2.63 -7.75 21.75
N PRO A 525 1.51 -8.51 21.60
CA PRO A 525 0.90 -8.78 20.30
C PRO A 525 0.48 -7.50 19.54
N LEU A 526 0.12 -6.42 20.24
CA LEU A 526 -0.25 -5.15 19.62
C LEU A 526 0.96 -4.47 18.95
N LEU A 527 2.17 -4.70 19.47
CA LEU A 527 3.38 -4.22 18.81
C LEU A 527 3.64 -4.96 17.50
N ILE A 528 3.43 -6.29 17.47
CA ILE A 528 3.51 -7.09 16.24
C ILE A 528 2.48 -6.55 15.22
N MET A 529 1.24 -6.29 15.66
CA MET A 529 0.21 -5.66 14.82
C MET A 529 0.61 -4.31 14.26
N SER A 530 1.31 -3.52 15.06
CA SER A 530 1.78 -2.20 14.66
C SER A 530 2.85 -2.26 13.58
N ILE A 531 3.82 -3.16 13.74
CA ILE A 531 4.84 -3.42 12.71
C ILE A 531 4.18 -3.93 11.43
N MET A 532 3.33 -4.97 11.50
CA MET A 532 2.66 -5.52 10.31
C MET A 532 1.82 -4.47 9.55
N ARG A 533 1.17 -3.57 10.27
CA ARG A 533 0.42 -2.47 9.68
C ARG A 533 1.33 -1.50 8.93
N GLU A 534 2.39 -1.02 9.57
CA GLU A 534 3.27 0.00 8.98
C GLU A 534 4.17 -0.56 7.87
N GLU A 535 4.48 -1.86 7.92
CA GLU A 535 5.31 -2.54 6.93
C GLU A 535 4.55 -2.92 5.66
N SER A 536 3.36 -3.52 5.79
CA SER A 536 2.65 -4.09 4.63
C SER A 536 1.19 -3.68 4.53
N ARG A 537 0.65 -2.99 5.54
CA ARG A 537 -0.80 -2.84 5.75
C ARG A 537 -1.50 -4.20 5.65
N PHE A 538 -0.91 -5.24 6.23
CA PHE A 538 -1.44 -6.61 6.19
C PHE A 538 -1.47 -7.27 4.81
N ASN A 539 -0.73 -6.77 3.83
CA ASN A 539 -0.62 -7.41 2.53
C ASN A 539 0.36 -8.59 2.60
N ILE A 540 -0.18 -9.81 2.60
CA ILE A 540 0.61 -11.06 2.60
C ILE A 540 1.59 -11.13 1.41
N ASN A 541 1.24 -10.52 0.28
CA ASN A 541 2.02 -10.53 -0.96
C ASN A 541 2.90 -9.29 -1.14
N ALA A 542 3.12 -8.50 -0.07
CA ALA A 542 3.94 -7.31 -0.16
C ALA A 542 5.40 -7.67 -0.48
N LEU A 543 5.95 -7.02 -1.50
CA LEU A 543 7.36 -7.10 -1.88
C LEU A 543 7.86 -5.67 -2.03
N SER A 544 8.79 -5.26 -1.17
CA SER A 544 9.43 -3.97 -1.32
C SER A 544 10.41 -3.99 -2.49
N ILE A 545 10.65 -2.79 -2.99
CA ILE A 545 11.71 -2.44 -3.93
C ILE A 545 13.09 -2.99 -3.50
N ALA A 546 13.39 -2.93 -2.20
CA ALA A 546 14.66 -3.40 -1.66
C ALA A 546 14.72 -4.94 -1.55
N GLY A 547 13.60 -5.63 -1.80
CA GLY A 547 13.47 -7.08 -1.70
C GLY A 547 12.92 -7.57 -0.36
N ALA A 548 12.35 -6.70 0.46
CA ALA A 548 11.70 -7.08 1.72
C ALA A 548 10.35 -7.76 1.46
N VAL A 549 10.02 -8.84 2.19
CA VAL A 549 8.92 -9.74 1.81
C VAL A 549 7.89 -9.91 2.93
N GLY A 550 6.61 -9.94 2.54
CA GLY A 550 5.47 -10.37 3.34
C GLY A 550 5.02 -9.37 4.41
N LEU A 551 4.28 -9.88 5.39
CA LEU A 551 3.54 -9.08 6.37
C LEU A 551 4.41 -8.11 7.19
N MET A 552 5.58 -8.56 7.62
CA MET A 552 6.54 -7.80 8.43
C MET A 552 7.74 -7.30 7.60
N GLN A 553 7.65 -7.37 6.26
CA GLN A 553 8.69 -6.91 5.32
C GLN A 553 10.11 -7.37 5.70
N LEU A 554 10.32 -8.69 5.72
CA LEU A 554 11.62 -9.26 6.07
C LEU A 554 12.55 -9.29 4.86
N MET A 555 13.76 -8.80 5.04
CA MET A 555 14.84 -9.05 4.07
C MET A 555 15.18 -10.55 4.08
N PRO A 556 15.37 -11.20 2.91
CA PRO A 556 15.68 -12.63 2.84
C PRO A 556 16.94 -13.01 3.64
N SER A 557 17.97 -12.16 3.63
CA SER A 557 19.19 -12.36 4.44
C SER A 557 18.91 -12.36 5.94
N THR A 558 18.10 -11.41 6.42
CA THR A 558 17.66 -11.34 7.82
C THR A 558 16.81 -12.55 8.19
N ALA A 559 15.89 -12.96 7.31
CA ALA A 559 15.04 -14.12 7.57
C ALA A 559 15.85 -15.42 7.68
N ASN A 560 16.81 -15.65 6.77
CA ASN A 560 17.72 -16.79 6.82
C ASN A 560 18.63 -16.80 8.06
N LYS A 561 18.94 -15.63 8.63
CA LYS A 561 19.72 -15.53 9.88
C LYS A 561 18.92 -16.04 11.09
N TYR A 562 17.60 -15.92 11.08
CA TYR A 562 16.75 -16.17 12.25
C TYR A 562 15.76 -17.35 12.11
N ASP A 563 15.63 -17.96 10.95
CA ASP A 563 14.67 -19.04 10.69
C ASP A 563 14.79 -20.23 11.66
N ARG A 564 16.02 -20.72 11.90
CA ARG A 564 16.29 -21.87 12.78
C ARG A 564 15.92 -21.58 14.23
N HIS A 565 15.97 -20.32 14.65
CA HIS A 565 15.57 -19.92 16.01
C HIS A 565 14.07 -20.08 16.26
N VAL A 566 13.26 -20.04 15.19
CA VAL A 566 11.81 -20.29 15.28
C VAL A 566 11.42 -21.68 14.82
N LYS A 567 12.40 -22.59 14.68
CA LYS A 567 12.22 -23.98 14.20
C LYS A 567 11.63 -24.06 12.80
N ILE A 568 11.95 -23.08 11.94
CA ILE A 568 11.64 -23.07 10.51
C ILE A 568 12.97 -23.18 9.76
N THR A 569 12.99 -23.87 8.63
CA THR A 569 14.13 -23.84 7.70
C THR A 569 13.63 -23.34 6.36
N LEU A 570 14.04 -22.13 5.98
CA LEU A 570 13.68 -21.54 4.71
C LEU A 570 14.46 -22.24 3.59
N LYS A 571 13.72 -22.82 2.65
CA LYS A 571 14.26 -23.41 1.42
C LYS A 571 14.37 -22.36 0.32
N ASN A 572 13.45 -21.39 0.31
CA ASN A 572 13.45 -20.26 -0.63
C ASN A 572 12.64 -19.08 -0.09
N THR A 573 12.78 -17.92 -0.74
CA THR A 573 12.13 -16.67 -0.36
C THR A 573 10.59 -16.72 -0.43
N ASN A 574 9.98 -17.56 -1.26
CA ASN A 574 8.52 -17.60 -1.41
C ASN A 574 7.82 -18.03 -0.11
N GLN A 575 8.50 -18.80 0.75
CA GLN A 575 7.98 -19.16 2.07
C GLN A 575 7.78 -17.94 3.00
N LEU A 576 8.33 -16.77 2.67
CA LEU A 576 8.08 -15.53 3.42
C LEU A 576 6.73 -14.89 3.08
N TYR A 577 6.03 -15.33 2.03
CA TYR A 577 4.64 -14.91 1.77
C TYR A 577 3.63 -15.66 2.66
N GLU A 578 4.03 -16.77 3.27
CA GLU A 578 3.21 -17.50 4.25
C GLU A 578 3.08 -16.67 5.54
N PRO A 579 1.85 -16.28 5.95
CA PRO A 579 1.63 -15.39 7.10
C PRO A 579 2.34 -15.85 8.37
N LYS A 580 2.12 -17.10 8.76
CA LYS A 580 2.69 -17.69 9.97
C LYS A 580 4.22 -17.66 9.98
N THR A 581 4.86 -18.05 8.88
CA THR A 581 6.32 -18.05 8.75
C THR A 581 6.88 -16.64 8.89
N ASN A 582 6.29 -15.67 8.20
CA ASN A 582 6.72 -14.28 8.24
C ASN A 582 6.59 -13.68 9.64
N ILE A 583 5.42 -13.88 10.27
CA ILE A 583 5.12 -13.37 11.61
C ILE A 583 6.06 -13.97 12.66
N LEU A 584 6.31 -15.28 12.63
CA LEU A 584 7.19 -15.93 13.60
C LEU A 584 8.63 -15.42 13.51
N ILE A 585 9.20 -15.38 12.30
CA ILE A 585 10.58 -14.90 12.07
C ILE A 585 10.70 -13.41 12.42
N GLY A 586 9.77 -12.58 11.95
CA GLY A 586 9.81 -11.14 12.19
C GLY A 586 9.63 -10.78 13.66
N SER A 587 8.77 -11.51 14.38
CA SER A 587 8.60 -11.36 15.83
C SER A 587 9.84 -11.76 16.61
N TYR A 588 10.54 -12.82 16.19
CA TYR A 588 11.82 -13.20 16.81
C TYR A 588 12.89 -12.14 16.56
N TYR A 589 12.98 -11.61 15.33
CA TYR A 589 13.90 -10.53 15.01
C TYR A 589 13.61 -9.27 15.84
N LEU A 590 12.34 -8.88 15.96
CA LEU A 590 11.93 -7.75 16.80
C LEU A 590 12.32 -7.96 18.27
N LYS A 591 12.09 -9.15 18.83
CA LYS A 591 12.54 -9.51 20.18
C LYS A 591 14.06 -9.40 20.33
N HIS A 592 14.83 -9.85 19.33
CA HIS A 592 16.29 -9.71 19.33
C HIS A 592 16.70 -8.23 19.44
N LEU A 593 16.08 -7.35 18.66
CA LEU A 593 16.33 -5.92 18.70
C LEU A 593 15.95 -5.28 20.04
N ILE A 594 14.76 -5.59 20.57
CA ILE A 594 14.31 -5.09 21.87
C ILE A 594 15.28 -5.51 22.98
N LYS A 595 15.77 -6.76 22.95
CA LYS A 595 16.77 -7.24 23.91
C LYS A 595 18.10 -6.49 23.78
N ASN A 596 18.56 -6.24 22.55
CA ASN A 596 19.85 -5.62 22.28
C ASN A 596 19.90 -4.13 22.59
N PHE A 597 18.80 -3.41 22.33
CA PHE A 597 18.71 -1.97 22.54
C PHE A 597 18.09 -1.59 23.88
N LYS A 598 17.33 -2.49 24.53
CA LYS A 598 16.58 -2.24 25.77
C LYS A 598 15.60 -1.07 25.73
N SER A 599 15.37 -0.52 24.54
CA SER A 599 14.47 0.59 24.25
C SER A 599 13.69 0.27 22.99
N LEU A 600 12.37 0.38 23.07
CA LEU A 600 11.47 0.02 21.97
C LEU A 600 11.66 0.95 20.77
N PRO A 601 11.73 2.29 20.91
CA PRO A 601 11.96 3.15 19.74
C PRO A 601 13.30 2.91 19.05
N LEU A 602 14.36 2.59 19.81
CA LEU A 602 15.66 2.19 19.23
C LEU A 602 15.54 0.87 18.47
N ALA A 603 14.82 -0.11 19.01
CA ALA A 603 14.57 -1.37 18.33
C ALA A 603 13.75 -1.19 17.04
N ILE A 604 12.73 -0.33 17.04
CA ILE A 604 11.95 0.01 15.84
C ILE A 604 12.82 0.72 14.79
N ALA A 605 13.68 1.66 15.23
CA ALA A 605 14.63 2.32 14.34
C ALA A 605 15.59 1.30 13.71
N ALA A 606 16.09 0.35 14.50
CA ALA A 606 17.01 -0.69 14.04
C ALA A 606 16.32 -1.72 13.13
N TYR A 607 15.03 -1.97 13.35
CA TYR A 607 14.22 -2.82 12.46
C TYR A 607 14.21 -2.26 11.04
N ASN A 608 14.04 -0.94 10.89
CA ASN A 608 13.97 -0.26 9.60
C ASN A 608 15.35 0.08 9.00
N ALA A 609 16.28 0.63 9.79
CA ALA A 609 17.56 1.14 9.30
C ALA A 609 18.76 0.19 9.48
N GLY A 610 18.60 -0.86 10.29
CA GLY A 610 19.66 -1.79 10.68
C GLY A 610 20.35 -1.42 11.99
N GLU A 611 20.83 -2.44 12.70
CA GLU A 611 21.41 -2.31 14.05
C GLU A 611 22.66 -1.43 14.10
N GLU A 612 23.59 -1.62 13.16
CA GLU A 612 24.87 -0.92 13.12
C GLU A 612 24.68 0.59 12.93
N ILE A 613 23.74 0.97 12.05
CA ILE A 613 23.41 2.35 11.74
C ILE A 613 22.85 3.06 12.98
N VAL A 614 21.92 2.42 13.70
CA VAL A 614 21.37 3.01 14.95
C VAL A 614 22.44 3.14 16.02
N ARG A 615 23.34 2.16 16.16
CA ARG A 615 24.48 2.26 17.09
C ARG A 615 25.43 3.41 16.72
N GLU A 616 25.63 3.67 15.44
CA GLU A 616 26.42 4.82 15.00
C GLU A 616 25.75 6.15 15.36
N TRP A 617 24.43 6.26 15.20
CA TRP A 617 23.67 7.45 15.59
C TRP A 617 23.76 7.71 17.09
N LEU A 618 23.61 6.67 17.91
CA LEU A 618 23.75 6.77 19.36
C LEU A 618 25.16 7.19 19.80
N LYS A 619 26.20 6.74 19.11
CA LYS A 619 27.59 7.14 19.40
C LYS A 619 27.89 8.60 19.06
N LYS A 620 27.24 9.14 18.03
CA LYS A 620 27.48 10.51 17.53
C LYS A 620 26.58 11.55 18.19
N GLY A 621 25.40 11.15 18.63
CA GLY A 621 24.47 12.03 19.32
C GLY A 621 24.72 12.11 20.81
N SER A 622 24.28 13.21 21.42
CA SER A 622 24.17 13.36 22.87
C SER A 622 22.70 13.61 23.17
N TYR A 623 21.98 12.57 23.54
CA TYR A 623 20.53 12.60 23.76
C TYR A 623 20.24 12.30 25.23
N ASN A 624 19.43 13.14 25.87
CA ASN A 624 18.99 12.94 27.26
C ASN A 624 17.73 12.08 27.33
N THR A 625 16.89 12.13 26.30
CA THR A 625 15.61 11.41 26.26
C THR A 625 15.33 10.78 24.90
N VAL A 626 14.59 9.66 24.87
CA VAL A 626 14.35 8.88 23.65
C VAL A 626 13.65 9.68 22.55
N ASP A 627 12.77 10.61 22.91
CA ASP A 627 12.13 11.53 21.97
C ASP A 627 13.15 12.44 21.25
N GLU A 628 14.27 12.81 21.88
CA GLU A 628 15.38 13.55 21.25
C GLU A 628 16.10 12.68 20.25
N PHE A 629 16.42 11.43 20.62
CA PHE A 629 16.99 10.48 19.68
C PHE A 629 16.09 10.32 18.45
N ILE A 630 14.80 10.07 18.65
CA ILE A 630 13.84 9.85 17.55
C ILE A 630 13.82 11.08 16.65
N GLU A 631 13.70 12.28 17.21
CA GLU A 631 13.66 13.51 16.41
C GLU A 631 14.96 13.76 15.65
N ASP A 632 16.09 13.32 16.20
CA ASP A 632 17.40 13.54 15.60
C ASP A 632 17.85 12.47 14.58
N ILE A 633 17.11 11.37 14.44
CA ILE A 633 17.39 10.28 13.48
C ILE A 633 17.71 10.89 12.09
N PRO A 634 18.92 10.72 11.53
CA PRO A 634 19.33 11.40 10.29
C PRO A 634 18.54 10.99 9.04
N TYR A 635 17.89 9.82 9.06
CA TYR A 635 17.10 9.33 7.93
C TYR A 635 15.63 9.67 8.15
N ASP A 636 15.09 10.61 7.36
CA ASP A 636 13.70 11.07 7.50
C ASP A 636 12.69 9.91 7.39
N GLU A 637 12.95 8.94 6.51
CA GLU A 637 12.14 7.73 6.38
C GLU A 637 12.07 6.94 7.68
N THR A 638 13.22 6.67 8.30
CA THR A 638 13.32 5.95 9.59
C THR A 638 12.72 6.77 10.74
N ARG A 639 12.99 8.09 10.80
CA ARG A 639 12.40 9.00 11.79
C ARG A 639 10.87 8.91 11.76
N ASN A 640 10.30 9.04 10.57
CA ASN A 640 8.85 9.00 10.39
C ASN A 640 8.30 7.59 10.61
N TYR A 641 9.03 6.53 10.23
CA TYR A 641 8.63 5.16 10.48
C TYR A 641 8.49 4.89 11.98
N VAL A 642 9.48 5.27 12.80
CA VAL A 642 9.41 5.11 14.27
C VAL A 642 8.20 5.81 14.84
N LYS A 643 7.97 7.08 14.46
CA LYS A 643 6.80 7.87 14.90
C LYS A 643 5.48 7.21 14.50
N ARG A 644 5.38 6.67 13.28
CA ARG A 644 4.16 5.97 12.80
C ARG A 644 3.92 4.68 13.55
N VAL A 645 4.93 3.83 13.73
CA VAL A 645 4.79 2.56 14.47
C VAL A 645 4.34 2.82 15.90
N LEU A 646 4.94 3.80 16.59
CA LEU A 646 4.54 4.16 17.95
C LEU A 646 3.11 4.70 17.98
N THR A 647 2.75 5.61 17.07
CA THR A 647 1.37 6.11 16.93
C THR A 647 0.38 4.97 16.73
N THR A 648 0.68 4.04 15.82
CA THR A 648 -0.14 2.87 15.55
C THR A 648 -0.25 1.96 16.76
N TYR A 649 0.84 1.77 17.51
CA TYR A 649 0.84 0.99 18.74
C TYR A 649 -0.05 1.61 19.80
N PHE A 650 0.01 2.93 19.99
CA PHE A 650 -0.91 3.65 20.88
C PHE A 650 -2.37 3.51 20.45
N GLU A 651 -2.66 3.56 19.17
CA GLU A 651 -4.02 3.40 18.65
C GLU A 651 -4.55 1.97 18.89
N TYR A 652 -3.74 0.93 18.68
CA TYR A 652 -4.13 -0.43 19.08
C TYR A 652 -4.37 -0.54 20.58
N MET A 653 -3.51 0.07 21.40
CA MET A 653 -3.65 0.04 22.85
C MET A 653 -4.95 0.68 23.34
N ARG A 654 -5.46 1.72 22.65
CA ARG A 654 -6.75 2.34 23.00
C ARG A 654 -7.94 1.39 22.95
N THR A 655 -7.87 0.31 22.17
CA THR A 655 -8.95 -0.71 22.08
C THR A 655 -8.86 -1.79 23.15
N SER A 656 -7.65 -2.03 23.66
CA SER A 656 -7.34 -3.15 24.54
C SER A 656 -7.41 -2.67 25.98
N ARG A 657 -8.46 -3.04 26.70
CA ARG A 657 -8.72 -2.61 28.09
C ARG A 657 -7.64 -3.04 29.10
N ASP A 658 -6.71 -3.92 28.71
CA ASP A 658 -5.68 -4.49 29.57
C ASP A 658 -4.25 -4.01 29.24
N VAL A 659 -4.11 -2.83 28.64
CA VAL A 659 -2.78 -2.28 28.36
C VAL A 659 -2.15 -1.78 29.65
N ASP A 660 -1.07 -2.44 30.04
CA ASP A 660 -0.19 -1.99 31.09
C ASP A 660 0.56 -0.73 30.61
N ILE A 661 0.01 0.45 30.92
CA ILE A 661 0.63 1.74 30.63
C ILE A 661 2.01 1.84 31.29
N ALA A 662 2.25 1.14 32.40
CA ALA A 662 3.57 1.07 33.02
C ALA A 662 4.55 0.25 32.16
N LEU A 663 4.09 -0.83 31.50
CA LEU A 663 4.89 -1.57 30.51
C LEU A 663 5.20 -0.70 29.29
N THR A 664 4.22 0.05 28.78
CA THR A 664 4.42 0.99 27.67
C THR A 664 5.42 2.09 28.03
N LYS A 665 5.28 2.68 29.23
CA LYS A 665 6.24 3.64 29.77
C LYS A 665 7.63 3.02 29.93
N LYS A 666 7.74 1.79 30.44
CA LYS A 666 9.02 1.08 30.61
C LYS A 666 9.78 0.90 29.29
N TYR A 667 9.08 0.62 28.20
CA TYR A 667 9.72 0.38 26.89
C TYR A 667 10.01 1.65 26.09
N ILE A 668 9.25 2.71 26.32
CA ILE A 668 9.38 4.00 25.62
C ILE A 668 10.24 4.99 26.42
N GLY A 669 10.30 4.84 27.74
CA GLY A 669 10.55 5.91 28.70
C GLY A 669 11.99 6.26 29.05
N ASP A 670 12.97 5.39 28.81
CA ASP A 670 14.38 5.72 29.08
C ASP A 670 15.27 5.33 27.89
N LEU A 671 16.35 6.12 27.69
CA LEU A 671 17.30 6.00 26.58
C LEU A 671 18.36 4.93 26.84
#